data_AF-A0A8J7PJE5-F1
#
_entry.id   AF-A0A8J7PJE5-F1
#
_cell.length_a   1.000
_cell.length_b   1.000
_cell.length_c   1.000
_cell.angle_alpha   90.00
_cell.angle_beta   90.00
_cell.angle_gamma   90.00
#
_symmetry.space_group_name_H-M   'P 1'
#
loop_
_entity.id
_entity.type
_entity.pdbx_description
1 polymer ?
#
loop_
_entity_poly.entity_id
_entity_poly.type
_entity_poly.pdbx_seq_one_letter_code
_entity_poly.pdbx_strand_id
1 'polypeptide(L)'
;MAKVLSCPTLDEIISFAQKSDSGAERESSELVGSLTRLKEALDSDSPELSKRALSVLHALAEKLESENIESLQLKKVTVPGLTDPIRLLLTKAVFSPEFWGRTFAEGLLKAKEQFRGRKVLEVGTGSGWISILLLLFTHVKEVVGLDLNPVAVTMARLNTWLNGTNSDGTDRLSLAGEPIVQAFRVEVSDLLQTPLARGEFFDHVVGCIPQVLHPKPVVPLQDIDGNIEGYSEKDLYDLSNYCFEQGILEDRFGLPLIASALEQSQLLLNAGGKVTLVLGGRPGRQAIESMFERRGFDARLVWMRRIQQADDTDLASLVELEKSYGIRFHFFMSRESDADESVSAKTAVKLLSNGRPIYHDLLVYEANTRFEPYVFDFVRNLSKMGLSSLRKELDFSRLKEERVSFLSRLSQSMMQARSLPYPHERGDMSIRELLARYLEGFCYYPVKAEELFVAPSRAELAAILFKLCSGTKAAKILLSSSLTDVYLATANQAGLDVTVGNDDLSELCELDDLVAPSIVLISPKQLSAPSPITIKALCQQAAKHPDRVYLIDDSQNFLISSNLGANMTLRLAAQENLPPNLILLYGLVKNILSPDLQLSFLVNAPLQWLPGLDVGAELTYSRIAYPTQLLYQWLFEDLMTFAFNESAEKKVSCSDAYSGIQVSELIRSIEQDPVFLPKPVDPEGADIIRLDYGEFEAPPPDILVKSLFKGFIDEETAVLPQIVQERVCSYVNFTRHVGTTPRRVVLAQGVFPLFGAFVQAMKARLGRAPVVGLPSGSYGPLYPMLDYYGAQTVEIKTSPEKAYLLSSRDLQTLKESGVKLDVLWITQPNNPSGVFFDPEKLRKIVEHCHENDIYIFSDEIFFLLSDHRLGRWTPSSLSTASFSQGPFQSRIFMVDGVAKSFASGGMRLGFMLTPSDAWAQEIQSYTPVPPLSLLRAWDGLYSAFLDRSLNHMLDVTKVFNEVENYLMERRRSLSQKREQLLALLRQYGLDDGYDTPYRGGLFLLGKLSDQFEPLAKEAGLLINPGPWGRCDDMARLCFCLEDEKFQTAYERLKKFLSAKFAGKK
;
A
#
# COMPACT_ATOMS: atom_id res chain seq x y z
N MET A 1 -43.62 -7.25 27.66
CA MET A 1 -44.69 -6.33 28.10
C MET A 1 -44.08 -4.94 28.18
N ALA A 2 -44.48 -4.02 27.28
CA ALA A 2 -43.97 -2.66 27.26
C ALA A 2 -44.41 -1.94 28.56
N LYS A 3 -43.44 -1.48 29.36
CA LYS A 3 -43.76 -0.50 30.42
C LYS A 3 -44.41 0.69 29.72
N VAL A 4 -45.62 1.05 30.12
CA VAL A 4 -46.27 2.29 29.66
C VAL A 4 -45.32 3.44 29.99
N LEU A 5 -44.84 4.16 28.97
CA LEU A 5 -44.05 5.38 29.17
C LEU A 5 -44.88 6.33 30.05
N SER A 6 -44.41 6.58 31.28
CA SER A 6 -45.11 7.45 32.24
C SER A 6 -44.27 8.68 32.52
N CYS A 7 -44.85 9.86 32.29
CA CYS A 7 -44.24 11.12 32.69
C CYS A 7 -44.24 11.23 34.22
N PRO A 8 -43.08 11.42 34.88
CA PRO A 8 -43.02 11.62 36.33
C PRO A 8 -43.72 12.92 36.73
N THR A 9 -44.12 13.03 38.00
CA THR A 9 -44.65 14.30 38.54
C THR A 9 -43.52 15.17 39.12
N LEU A 10 -43.76 16.47 39.26
CA LEU A 10 -42.82 17.39 39.90
C LEU A 10 -42.47 16.93 41.33
N ASP A 11 -43.49 16.54 42.12
CA ASP A 11 -43.30 16.09 43.50
C ASP A 11 -42.50 14.80 43.59
N GLU A 12 -42.65 13.89 42.62
CA GLU A 12 -41.89 12.65 42.54
C GLU A 12 -40.39 12.94 42.36
N ILE A 13 -40.01 13.79 41.40
CA ILE A 13 -38.61 14.15 41.14
C ILE A 13 -37.98 14.86 42.36
N ILE A 14 -38.70 15.83 42.95
CA ILE A 14 -38.22 16.57 44.13
C ILE A 14 -38.07 15.64 45.34
N SER A 15 -39.00 14.71 45.54
CA SER A 15 -38.91 13.73 46.62
C SER A 15 -37.69 12.83 46.48
N PHE A 16 -37.39 12.35 45.27
CA PHE A 16 -36.19 11.55 45.03
C PHE A 16 -34.90 12.36 45.18
N ALA A 17 -34.87 13.61 44.74
CA ALA A 17 -33.71 14.47 44.91
C ALA A 17 -33.40 14.76 46.40
N GLN A 18 -34.41 15.13 47.18
CA GLN A 18 -34.24 15.35 48.62
C GLN A 18 -33.82 14.10 49.39
N LYS A 19 -34.26 12.91 48.95
CA LYS A 19 -33.82 11.63 49.53
C LYS A 19 -32.38 11.30 49.15
N SER A 20 -31.99 11.52 47.90
CA SER A 20 -30.60 11.34 47.43
C SER A 20 -29.59 12.16 48.24
N ASP A 21 -29.96 13.37 48.71
CA ASP A 21 -29.13 14.18 49.61
C ASP A 21 -28.83 13.51 50.96
N SER A 22 -29.64 12.52 51.37
CA SER A 22 -29.45 11.76 52.61
C SER A 22 -28.39 10.64 52.51
N GLY A 23 -27.87 10.36 51.31
CA GLY A 23 -26.64 9.58 51.09
C GLY A 23 -26.82 8.09 50.77
N ALA A 24 -28.02 7.61 50.43
CA ALA A 24 -28.24 6.22 50.03
C ALA A 24 -28.15 6.02 48.50
N GLU A 25 -27.25 5.15 48.02
CA GLU A 25 -27.02 4.87 46.57
C GLU A 25 -28.28 4.45 45.81
N ARG A 26 -29.19 3.73 46.47
CA ARG A 26 -30.48 3.31 45.90
C ARG A 26 -31.37 4.49 45.53
N GLU A 27 -31.31 5.59 46.29
CA GLU A 27 -32.16 6.77 46.11
C GLU A 27 -31.62 7.70 45.00
N SER A 28 -30.30 7.76 44.80
CA SER A 28 -29.68 8.43 43.63
C SER A 28 -30.06 7.74 42.30
N SER A 29 -30.17 6.41 42.30
CA SER A 29 -30.64 5.66 41.12
C SER A 29 -32.12 5.96 40.78
N GLU A 30 -32.98 6.12 41.80
CA GLU A 30 -34.38 6.50 41.61
C GLU A 30 -34.53 7.92 41.02
N LEU A 31 -33.69 8.88 41.45
CA LEU A 31 -33.62 10.21 40.87
C LEU A 31 -33.24 10.16 39.38
N VAL A 32 -32.12 9.51 39.03
CA VAL A 32 -31.66 9.36 37.64
C VAL A 32 -32.71 8.65 36.78
N GLY A 33 -33.37 7.61 37.31
CA GLY A 33 -34.46 6.91 36.63
C GLY A 33 -35.68 7.80 36.38
N SER A 34 -36.03 8.70 37.32
CA SER A 34 -37.12 9.67 37.12
C SER A 34 -36.78 10.71 36.05
N LEU A 35 -35.55 11.23 36.04
CA LEU A 35 -35.07 12.19 35.02
C LEU A 35 -34.99 11.55 33.63
N THR A 36 -34.60 10.28 33.56
CA THR A 36 -34.60 9.50 32.31
C THR A 36 -36.01 9.32 31.76
N ARG A 37 -36.99 8.98 32.62
CA ARG A 37 -38.41 8.93 32.21
C ARG A 37 -38.94 10.29 31.75
N LEU A 38 -38.52 11.38 32.39
CA LEU A 38 -38.88 12.73 31.96
C LEU A 38 -38.33 13.02 30.56
N LYS A 39 -37.07 12.68 30.29
CA LYS A 39 -36.43 12.79 28.98
C LYS A 39 -37.17 11.97 27.91
N GLU A 40 -37.46 10.71 28.19
CA GLU A 40 -38.20 9.82 27.28
C GLU A 40 -39.62 10.31 26.99
N ALA A 41 -40.30 10.89 27.99
CA ALA A 41 -41.62 11.48 27.82
C ALA A 41 -41.58 12.75 26.96
N LEU A 42 -40.53 13.58 27.08
CA LEU A 42 -40.31 14.76 26.23
C LEU A 42 -40.04 14.38 24.77
N ASP A 43 -39.20 13.36 24.55
CA ASP A 43 -38.82 12.86 23.22
C ASP A 43 -39.89 11.94 22.59
N SER A 44 -41.04 11.73 23.25
CA SER A 44 -42.11 10.88 22.77
C SER A 44 -42.87 11.49 21.58
N ASP A 45 -43.26 10.65 20.62
CA ASP A 45 -44.16 11.02 19.52
C ASP A 45 -45.58 11.41 19.98
N SER A 46 -45.93 11.20 21.26
CA SER A 46 -47.21 11.60 21.83
C SER A 46 -47.21 13.09 22.22
N PRO A 47 -47.97 13.96 21.52
CA PRO A 47 -47.96 15.41 21.81
C PRO A 47 -48.50 15.73 23.22
N GLU A 48 -49.45 14.94 23.70
CA GLU A 48 -50.02 15.10 25.05
C GLU A 48 -49.00 14.77 26.14
N LEU A 49 -48.26 13.68 25.96
CA LEU A 49 -47.22 13.24 26.91
C LEU A 49 -46.04 14.23 26.92
N SER A 50 -45.57 14.64 25.75
CA SER A 50 -44.47 15.60 25.61
C SER A 50 -44.85 16.97 26.18
N LYS A 51 -46.06 17.48 25.91
CA LYS A 51 -46.55 18.74 26.49
C LYS A 51 -46.65 18.69 28.01
N ARG A 52 -47.12 17.56 28.58
CA ARG A 52 -47.15 17.36 30.03
C ARG A 52 -45.75 17.33 30.62
N ALA A 53 -44.83 16.60 29.99
CA ALA A 53 -43.43 16.52 30.42
C ALA A 53 -42.72 17.88 30.36
N LEU A 54 -43.03 18.68 29.34
CA LEU A 54 -42.50 20.04 29.20
C LEU A 54 -42.97 20.96 30.33
N SER A 55 -44.25 20.88 30.68
CA SER A 55 -44.79 21.61 31.83
C SER A 55 -44.10 21.21 33.14
N VAL A 56 -43.84 19.91 33.35
CA VAL A 56 -43.09 19.42 34.50
C VAL A 56 -41.64 19.94 34.50
N LEU A 57 -40.96 19.95 33.35
CA LEU A 57 -39.57 20.40 33.23
C LEU A 57 -39.41 21.89 33.59
N HIS A 58 -40.25 22.77 33.07
CA HIS A 58 -40.18 24.22 33.40
C HIS A 58 -40.58 24.48 34.86
N ALA A 59 -41.60 23.79 35.39
CA ALA A 59 -41.97 23.89 36.80
C ALA A 59 -40.87 23.37 37.74
N LEU A 60 -40.16 22.32 37.34
CA LEU A 60 -38.99 21.81 38.05
C LEU A 60 -37.87 22.85 38.08
N ALA A 61 -37.57 23.48 36.95
CA ALA A 61 -36.57 24.54 36.90
C ALA A 61 -36.96 25.73 37.79
N GLU A 62 -38.21 26.21 37.73
CA GLU A 62 -38.69 27.32 38.58
C GLU A 62 -38.59 26.99 40.08
N LYS A 63 -38.95 25.76 40.47
CA LYS A 63 -38.84 25.33 41.86
C LYS A 63 -37.39 25.31 42.36
N LEU A 64 -36.47 24.77 41.55
CA LEU A 64 -35.04 24.73 41.83
C LEU A 64 -34.35 26.11 41.81
N GLU A 65 -35.01 27.17 41.30
CA GLU A 65 -34.52 28.54 41.49
C GLU A 65 -34.71 29.05 42.92
N SER A 66 -35.71 28.52 43.62
CA SER A 66 -36.10 28.93 44.99
C SER A 66 -35.69 27.95 46.08
N GLU A 67 -35.44 26.69 45.73
CA GLU A 67 -35.06 25.61 46.63
C GLU A 67 -33.62 25.14 46.36
N ASN A 68 -32.81 24.99 47.40
CA ASN A 68 -31.44 24.49 47.28
C ASN A 68 -31.40 22.98 47.60
N ILE A 69 -31.33 22.15 46.55
CA ILE A 69 -31.21 20.68 46.64
C ILE A 69 -29.84 20.29 46.10
N GLU A 70 -29.05 19.53 46.85
CA GLU A 70 -27.63 19.32 46.52
C GLU A 70 -27.43 18.34 45.36
N SER A 71 -28.25 17.29 45.31
CA SER A 71 -28.24 16.24 44.28
C SER A 71 -28.82 16.66 42.93
N LEU A 72 -29.64 17.72 42.88
CA LEU A 72 -30.20 18.29 41.65
C LEU A 72 -30.30 19.80 41.75
N GLN A 73 -29.45 20.51 41.00
CA GLN A 73 -29.35 21.97 41.04
C GLN A 73 -29.74 22.60 39.70
N LEU A 74 -30.29 23.81 39.75
CA LEU A 74 -30.39 24.68 38.58
C LEU A 74 -29.29 25.74 38.61
N LYS A 75 -28.40 25.74 37.61
CA LYS A 75 -27.36 26.75 37.43
C LYS A 75 -27.67 27.64 36.23
N LYS A 76 -27.51 28.96 36.40
CA LYS A 76 -27.64 29.95 35.33
C LYS A 76 -26.26 30.34 34.80
N VAL A 77 -26.04 30.20 33.49
CA VAL A 77 -24.82 30.63 32.81
C VAL A 77 -25.12 31.89 32.02
N THR A 78 -24.62 33.03 32.52
CA THR A 78 -24.71 34.30 31.81
C THR A 78 -23.59 34.39 30.78
N VAL A 79 -23.95 34.67 29.53
CA VAL A 79 -23.00 34.85 28.43
C VAL A 79 -23.14 36.27 27.89
N PRO A 80 -22.04 37.04 27.77
CA PRO A 80 -22.10 38.38 27.21
C PRO A 80 -22.73 38.39 25.81
N GLY A 81 -23.84 39.12 25.65
CA GLY A 81 -24.58 39.23 24.39
C GLY A 81 -25.84 38.37 24.27
N LEU A 82 -26.15 37.51 25.25
CA LEU A 82 -27.49 36.90 25.38
C LEU A 82 -28.35 37.67 26.38
N THR A 83 -29.62 37.85 26.03
CA THR A 83 -30.63 38.46 26.90
C THR A 83 -30.99 37.55 28.07
N ASP A 84 -31.19 36.26 27.79
CA ASP A 84 -31.52 35.24 28.79
C ASP A 84 -30.28 34.40 29.12
N PRO A 85 -30.04 34.06 30.40
CA PRO A 85 -29.01 33.11 30.77
C PRO A 85 -29.38 31.69 30.32
N ILE A 86 -28.37 30.88 29.98
CA ILE A 86 -28.57 29.45 29.73
C ILE A 86 -28.86 28.77 31.08
N ARG A 87 -29.99 28.09 31.19
CA ARG A 87 -30.44 27.40 32.41
C ARG A 87 -30.05 25.93 32.35
N LEU A 88 -29.30 25.44 33.33
CA LEU A 88 -28.77 24.08 33.33
C LEU A 88 -29.19 23.35 34.59
N LEU A 89 -29.96 22.28 34.42
CA LEU A 89 -30.14 21.25 35.42
C LEU A 89 -28.85 20.44 35.50
N LEU A 90 -28.34 20.23 36.72
CA LEU A 90 -27.11 19.50 37.01
C LEU A 90 -27.35 18.52 38.16
N THR A 91 -26.83 17.31 38.03
CA THR A 91 -26.68 16.35 39.13
C THR A 91 -25.22 16.28 39.55
N LYS A 92 -24.91 15.56 40.64
CA LYS A 92 -23.53 15.33 41.10
C LYS A 92 -22.68 14.53 40.08
N ALA A 93 -23.34 13.80 39.17
CA ALA A 93 -22.69 13.02 38.13
C ALA A 93 -22.28 13.84 36.88
N VAL A 94 -22.62 15.13 36.79
CA VAL A 94 -22.38 15.96 35.59
C VAL A 94 -21.55 17.20 35.93
N PHE A 95 -20.51 17.45 35.14
CA PHE A 95 -19.64 18.62 35.32
C PHE A 95 -20.39 19.94 35.23
N SER A 96 -20.10 20.83 36.17
CA SER A 96 -20.58 22.20 36.12
C SER A 96 -19.77 23.03 35.09
N PRO A 97 -20.35 24.07 34.46
CA PRO A 97 -19.64 25.02 33.60
C PRO A 97 -18.59 25.84 34.35
N GLU A 98 -17.42 25.24 34.56
CA GLU A 98 -16.27 25.81 35.25
C GLU A 98 -15.26 26.45 34.27
N PHE A 99 -14.05 26.73 34.74
CA PHE A 99 -13.02 27.40 33.94
C PHE A 99 -12.69 26.67 32.63
N TRP A 100 -12.75 25.33 32.60
CA TRP A 100 -12.55 24.53 31.38
C TRP A 100 -13.53 24.90 30.28
N GLY A 101 -14.82 24.69 30.53
CA GLY A 101 -15.85 24.98 29.54
C GLY A 101 -15.93 26.48 29.22
N ARG A 102 -15.72 27.39 30.18
CA ARG A 102 -15.70 28.85 29.89
C ARG A 102 -14.54 29.24 28.97
N THR A 103 -13.35 28.70 29.21
CA THR A 103 -12.18 28.94 28.36
C THR A 103 -12.42 28.36 26.96
N PHE A 104 -13.06 27.19 26.89
CA PHE A 104 -13.41 26.58 25.61
C PHE A 104 -14.42 27.42 24.82
N ALA A 105 -15.51 27.85 25.47
CA ALA A 105 -16.51 28.74 24.89
C ALA A 105 -15.88 30.04 24.35
N GLU A 106 -15.02 30.69 25.13
CA GLU A 106 -14.30 31.90 24.69
C GLU A 106 -13.43 31.62 23.47
N GLY A 107 -12.76 30.47 23.42
CA GLY A 107 -11.95 30.04 22.27
C GLY A 107 -12.80 29.78 21.02
N LEU A 108 -13.89 29.03 21.14
CA LEU A 108 -14.81 28.74 20.02
C LEU A 108 -15.42 30.04 19.46
N LEU A 109 -15.83 30.96 20.33
CA LEU A 109 -16.52 32.19 19.94
C LEU A 109 -15.59 33.26 19.37
N LYS A 110 -14.28 33.06 19.33
CA LYS A 110 -13.36 33.98 18.61
C LYS A 110 -13.61 34.03 17.11
N ALA A 111 -14.09 32.93 16.52
CA ALA A 111 -14.29 32.80 15.08
C ALA A 111 -15.69 32.26 14.75
N LYS A 112 -16.75 32.91 15.25
CA LYS A 112 -18.15 32.44 15.16
C LYS A 112 -18.62 32.07 13.74
N GLU A 113 -18.14 32.78 12.72
CA GLU A 113 -18.52 32.53 11.32
C GLU A 113 -18.11 31.14 10.83
N GLN A 114 -17.12 30.48 11.45
CA GLN A 114 -16.69 29.16 11.01
C GLN A 114 -17.75 28.08 11.18
N PHE A 115 -18.70 28.27 12.09
CA PHE A 115 -19.80 27.34 12.33
C PHE A 115 -20.99 27.54 11.40
N ARG A 116 -20.99 28.59 10.56
CA ARG A 116 -22.16 28.94 9.74
C ARG A 116 -22.56 27.83 8.79
N GLY A 117 -23.79 27.33 8.93
CA GLY A 117 -24.36 26.26 8.12
C GLY A 117 -23.73 24.88 8.35
N ARG A 118 -22.85 24.75 9.34
CA ARG A 118 -22.07 23.53 9.60
C ARG A 118 -22.81 22.54 10.50
N LYS A 119 -22.52 21.26 10.31
CA LYS A 119 -22.87 20.18 11.23
C LYS A 119 -21.69 19.90 12.16
N VAL A 120 -21.90 20.11 13.46
CA VAL A 120 -20.85 20.04 14.48
C VAL A 120 -21.06 18.80 15.36
N LEU A 121 -19.97 18.15 15.73
CA LEU A 121 -19.95 17.07 16.71
C LEU A 121 -19.20 17.54 17.94
N GLU A 122 -19.84 17.50 19.10
CA GLU A 122 -19.23 17.83 20.39
C GLU A 122 -18.88 16.56 21.17
N VAL A 123 -17.60 16.32 21.46
CA VAL A 123 -17.13 15.22 22.31
C VAL A 123 -16.97 15.71 23.75
N GLY A 124 -17.56 14.98 24.70
CA GLY A 124 -17.61 15.38 26.11
C GLY A 124 -18.63 16.50 26.34
N THR A 125 -19.86 16.32 25.83
CA THR A 125 -20.90 17.35 25.87
C THR A 125 -21.37 17.70 27.28
N GLY A 126 -21.20 16.79 28.26
CA GLY A 126 -21.52 17.03 29.66
C GLY A 126 -22.98 17.48 29.83
N SER A 127 -23.19 18.71 30.31
CA SER A 127 -24.53 19.27 30.49
C SER A 127 -25.17 19.84 29.21
N GLY A 128 -24.51 19.74 28.06
CA GLY A 128 -24.97 20.25 26.76
C GLY A 128 -24.83 21.76 26.55
N TRP A 129 -24.22 22.49 27.49
CA TRP A 129 -24.31 23.95 27.50
C TRP A 129 -23.48 24.63 26.40
N ILE A 130 -22.36 24.03 25.98
CA ILE A 130 -21.55 24.52 24.86
C ILE A 130 -22.31 24.32 23.54
N SER A 131 -22.93 23.16 23.32
CA SER A 131 -23.82 22.92 22.18
C SER A 131 -24.97 23.93 22.10
N ILE A 132 -25.66 24.18 23.22
CA ILE A 132 -26.72 25.20 23.31
C ILE A 132 -26.15 26.60 23.02
N LEU A 133 -24.99 26.94 23.58
CA LEU A 133 -24.29 28.19 23.32
C LEU A 133 -24.00 28.37 21.83
N LEU A 134 -23.48 27.34 21.15
CA LEU A 134 -23.18 27.39 19.72
C LEU A 134 -24.45 27.67 18.91
N LEU A 135 -25.57 27.01 19.21
CA LEU A 135 -26.85 27.27 18.53
C LEU A 135 -27.42 28.67 18.76
N LEU A 136 -27.16 29.26 19.93
CA LEU A 136 -27.65 30.59 20.28
C LEU A 136 -26.76 31.72 19.77
N PHE A 137 -25.45 31.51 19.65
CA PHE A 137 -24.48 32.57 19.29
C PHE A 137 -23.85 32.44 17.91
N THR A 138 -24.04 31.31 17.24
CA THR A 138 -23.46 31.02 15.93
C THR A 138 -24.53 30.51 14.99
N HIS A 139 -24.32 30.66 13.69
CA HIS A 139 -25.23 30.12 12.67
C HIS A 139 -24.99 28.61 12.41
N VAL A 140 -24.63 27.84 13.45
CA VAL A 140 -24.49 26.38 13.34
C VAL A 140 -25.83 25.75 12.98
N LYS A 141 -25.83 24.83 12.02
CA LYS A 141 -27.05 24.19 11.54
C LYS A 141 -27.53 23.13 12.53
N GLU A 142 -26.59 22.32 12.98
CA GLU A 142 -26.88 21.15 13.82
C GLU A 142 -25.66 20.85 14.69
N VAL A 143 -25.91 20.44 15.94
CA VAL A 143 -24.90 19.97 16.87
C VAL A 143 -25.27 18.57 17.37
N VAL A 144 -24.27 17.70 17.49
CA VAL A 144 -24.41 16.33 17.98
C VAL A 144 -23.49 16.16 19.17
N GLY A 145 -24.06 16.11 20.37
CA GLY A 145 -23.33 15.92 21.62
C GLY A 145 -23.10 14.44 21.89
N LEU A 146 -21.86 14.09 22.20
CA LEU A 146 -21.45 12.76 22.58
C LEU A 146 -20.90 12.80 24.01
N ASP A 147 -21.34 11.87 24.84
CA ASP A 147 -20.73 11.63 26.14
C ASP A 147 -20.69 10.13 26.42
N LEU A 148 -19.67 9.69 27.16
CA LEU A 148 -19.63 8.31 27.63
C LEU A 148 -20.60 8.11 28.80
N ASN A 149 -20.87 9.17 29.57
CA ASN A 149 -21.76 9.12 30.73
C ASN A 149 -23.23 9.26 30.33
N PRO A 150 -24.07 8.21 30.52
CA PRO A 150 -25.48 8.25 30.16
C PRO A 150 -26.30 9.27 30.96
N VAL A 151 -25.87 9.63 32.18
CA VAL A 151 -26.52 10.70 32.96
C VAL A 151 -26.26 12.06 32.32
N ALA A 152 -25.03 12.31 31.86
CA ALA A 152 -24.70 13.54 31.13
C ALA A 152 -25.56 13.69 29.86
N VAL A 153 -25.74 12.61 29.09
CA VAL A 153 -26.63 12.58 27.92
C VAL A 153 -28.07 12.95 28.27
N THR A 154 -28.62 12.37 29.35
CA THR A 154 -29.97 12.70 29.84
C THR A 154 -30.05 14.17 30.26
N MET A 155 -29.10 14.68 31.04
CA MET A 155 -29.10 16.06 31.50
C MET A 155 -28.94 17.05 30.35
N ALA A 156 -28.04 16.78 29.40
CA ALA A 156 -27.87 17.59 28.20
C ALA A 156 -29.18 17.69 27.41
N ARG A 157 -29.88 16.57 27.21
CA ARG A 157 -31.16 16.55 26.50
C ARG A 157 -32.27 17.30 27.24
N LEU A 158 -32.38 17.15 28.56
CA LEU A 158 -33.31 17.94 29.38
C LEU A 158 -32.99 19.45 29.30
N ASN A 159 -31.71 19.80 29.35
CA ASN A 159 -31.25 21.18 29.20
C ASN A 159 -31.54 21.75 27.80
N THR A 160 -31.48 20.92 26.75
CA THR A 160 -31.92 21.30 25.40
C THR A 160 -33.39 21.68 25.39
N TRP A 161 -34.27 20.85 25.97
CA TRP A 161 -35.70 21.17 26.08
C TRP A 161 -35.96 22.43 26.91
N LEU A 162 -35.26 22.60 28.03
CA LEU A 162 -35.41 23.75 28.92
C LEU A 162 -35.01 25.09 28.29
N ASN A 163 -33.98 25.08 27.43
CA ASN A 163 -33.49 26.29 26.75
C ASN A 163 -34.02 26.45 25.31
N GLY A 164 -34.56 25.37 24.74
CA GLY A 164 -35.09 25.32 23.38
C GLY A 164 -36.60 25.51 23.29
N THR A 165 -37.29 25.73 24.41
CA THR A 165 -38.72 26.00 24.46
C THR A 165 -39.04 27.13 25.44
N ASN A 166 -40.14 27.83 25.21
CA ASN A 166 -40.74 28.75 26.16
C ASN A 166 -41.70 28.01 27.12
N SER A 167 -42.06 28.64 28.23
CA SER A 167 -42.99 28.08 29.23
C SER A 167 -44.41 27.88 28.68
N ASP A 168 -44.78 28.56 27.59
CA ASP A 168 -46.04 28.38 26.87
C ASP A 168 -46.03 27.18 25.90
N GLY A 169 -44.87 26.51 25.77
CA GLY A 169 -44.67 25.36 24.89
C GLY A 169 -44.28 25.71 23.45
N THR A 170 -43.98 26.97 23.14
CA THR A 170 -43.47 27.37 21.83
C THR A 170 -41.97 27.09 21.70
N ASP A 171 -41.53 26.63 20.52
CA ASP A 171 -40.11 26.37 20.25
C ASP A 171 -39.30 27.66 20.13
N ARG A 172 -38.11 27.66 20.72
CA ARG A 172 -37.08 28.67 20.52
C ARG A 172 -36.20 28.26 19.34
N LEU A 173 -36.00 29.19 18.42
CA LEU A 173 -35.16 28.97 17.25
C LEU A 173 -33.70 29.30 17.57
N SER A 174 -32.80 28.51 17.02
CA SER A 174 -31.37 28.79 16.92
C SER A 174 -31.13 30.01 16.03
N LEU A 175 -29.91 30.54 16.05
CA LEU A 175 -29.52 31.65 15.17
C LEU A 175 -29.53 31.25 13.67
N ALA A 176 -29.50 29.94 13.37
CA ALA A 176 -29.67 29.41 12.02
C ALA A 176 -31.15 29.28 11.60
N GLY A 177 -32.11 29.50 12.51
CA GLY A 177 -33.55 29.41 12.24
C GLY A 177 -34.19 28.05 12.54
N GLU A 178 -33.41 27.07 13.00
CA GLU A 178 -33.89 25.73 13.35
C GLU A 178 -34.37 25.66 14.81
N PRO A 179 -35.44 24.93 15.16
CA PRO A 179 -35.81 24.68 16.56
C PRO A 179 -34.65 24.05 17.32
N ILE A 180 -34.23 24.64 18.46
CA ILE A 180 -33.05 24.18 19.22
C ILE A 180 -33.17 22.71 19.63
N VAL A 181 -34.38 22.28 20.00
CA VAL A 181 -34.68 20.88 20.38
C VAL A 181 -34.49 19.87 19.24
N GLN A 182 -34.55 20.32 17.99
CA GLN A 182 -34.29 19.50 16.80
C GLN A 182 -32.82 19.63 16.35
N ALA A 183 -32.27 20.84 16.44
CA ALA A 183 -30.91 21.15 16.01
C ALA A 183 -29.83 20.59 16.94
N PHE A 184 -30.15 20.25 18.20
CA PHE A 184 -29.23 19.59 19.13
C PHE A 184 -29.72 18.20 19.53
N ARG A 185 -28.99 17.17 19.09
CA ARG A 185 -29.18 15.79 19.54
C ARG A 185 -28.01 15.34 20.40
N VAL A 186 -28.27 14.43 21.33
CA VAL A 186 -27.26 13.90 22.25
C VAL A 186 -27.40 12.38 22.36
N GLU A 187 -26.28 11.68 22.42
CA GLU A 187 -26.24 10.23 22.53
C GLU A 187 -25.03 9.74 23.33
N VAL A 188 -25.13 8.50 23.82
CA VAL A 188 -24.03 7.83 24.50
C VAL A 188 -23.04 7.33 23.45
N SER A 189 -21.75 7.66 23.63
CA SER A 189 -20.70 7.20 22.73
C SER A 189 -19.34 7.16 23.41
N ASP A 190 -18.56 6.12 23.11
CA ASP A 190 -17.11 6.13 23.34
C ASP A 190 -16.44 6.98 22.26
N LEU A 191 -16.09 8.21 22.64
CA LEU A 191 -15.57 9.23 21.75
C LEU A 191 -16.49 9.42 20.54
N LEU A 192 -16.05 9.07 19.33
CA LEU A 192 -16.77 9.26 18.08
C LEU A 192 -17.22 7.91 17.47
N GLN A 193 -17.14 6.81 18.22
CA GLN A 193 -17.41 5.45 17.70
C GLN A 193 -18.84 5.28 17.18
N THR A 194 -19.85 5.84 17.88
CA THR A 194 -21.25 5.64 17.51
C THR A 194 -21.57 6.30 16.15
N PRO A 195 -21.21 7.58 15.90
CA PRO A 195 -21.35 8.16 14.56
C PRO A 195 -20.52 7.46 13.48
N LEU A 196 -19.31 6.98 13.83
CA LEU A 196 -18.47 6.21 12.90
C LEU A 196 -19.13 4.91 12.46
N ALA A 197 -19.73 4.16 13.39
CA ALA A 197 -20.45 2.92 13.08
C ALA A 197 -21.66 3.17 12.16
N ARG A 198 -22.28 4.36 12.23
CA ARG A 198 -23.37 4.78 11.34
C ARG A 198 -22.90 5.40 10.03
N GLY A 199 -21.59 5.60 9.83
CA GLY A 199 -21.04 6.23 8.62
C GLY A 199 -21.43 7.70 8.45
N GLU A 200 -21.61 8.42 9.56
CA GLU A 200 -21.98 9.83 9.53
C GLU A 200 -20.77 10.75 9.33
N PHE A 201 -21.00 11.88 8.66
CA PHE A 201 -19.98 12.90 8.42
C PHE A 201 -20.34 14.25 9.04
N PHE A 202 -19.31 15.01 9.41
CA PHE A 202 -19.39 16.27 10.15
C PHE A 202 -18.39 17.29 9.62
N ASP A 203 -18.69 18.58 9.75
CA ASP A 203 -17.79 19.65 9.31
C ASP A 203 -16.81 20.07 10.40
N HIS A 204 -17.16 19.86 11.66
CA HIS A 204 -16.34 20.28 12.79
C HIS A 204 -16.49 19.32 13.96
N VAL A 205 -15.38 18.81 14.48
CA VAL A 205 -15.33 18.14 15.78
C VAL A 205 -14.85 19.13 16.83
N VAL A 206 -15.67 19.39 17.83
CA VAL A 206 -15.29 20.20 18.98
C VAL A 206 -15.26 19.31 20.22
N GLY A 207 -14.38 19.54 21.17
CA GLY A 207 -14.37 18.70 22.36
C GLY A 207 -13.66 19.29 23.56
N CYS A 208 -14.22 19.01 24.73
CA CYS A 208 -13.61 19.25 26.02
C CYS A 208 -13.28 17.90 26.66
N ILE A 209 -12.13 17.35 26.30
CA ILE A 209 -11.71 16.01 26.73
C ILE A 209 -10.76 16.17 27.93
N PRO A 210 -11.11 15.65 29.12
CA PRO A 210 -10.26 15.77 30.29
C PRO A 210 -8.93 14.99 30.12
N GLN A 211 -7.89 15.50 30.78
CA GLN A 211 -6.55 14.88 30.85
C GLN A 211 -6.31 14.31 32.25
N VAL A 212 -7.05 13.27 32.62
CA VAL A 212 -6.90 12.59 33.91
C VAL A 212 -6.58 11.12 33.64
N LEU A 213 -5.43 10.66 34.14
CA LEU A 213 -4.99 9.27 33.96
C LEU A 213 -5.51 8.43 35.11
N HIS A 214 -6.36 7.45 34.79
CA HIS A 214 -6.80 6.43 35.74
C HIS A 214 -6.50 5.05 35.14
N PRO A 215 -5.49 4.31 35.64
CA PRO A 215 -4.97 3.11 34.97
C PRO A 215 -5.93 1.90 34.95
N LYS A 216 -7.05 1.95 35.69
CA LYS A 216 -8.09 0.92 35.67
C LYS A 216 -9.47 1.58 35.73
N PRO A 217 -10.40 1.28 34.80
CA PRO A 217 -11.77 1.77 34.90
C PRO A 217 -12.50 1.16 36.09
N VAL A 218 -13.34 1.94 36.75
CA VAL A 218 -14.27 1.44 37.79
C VAL A 218 -15.47 0.75 37.13
N VAL A 219 -15.84 1.19 35.92
CA VAL A 219 -16.96 0.65 35.11
C VAL A 219 -16.43 0.02 33.82
N PRO A 220 -16.66 -1.28 33.55
CA PRO A 220 -16.30 -1.89 32.27
C PRO A 220 -17.08 -1.24 31.11
N LEU A 221 -16.39 -0.89 30.02
CA LEU A 221 -17.00 -0.26 28.83
C LEU A 221 -18.18 -1.07 28.24
N GLN A 222 -18.20 -2.38 28.46
CA GLN A 222 -19.22 -3.31 27.95
C GLN A 222 -20.57 -3.17 28.67
N ASP A 223 -20.60 -2.59 29.88
CA ASP A 223 -21.79 -2.49 30.73
C ASP A 223 -22.53 -1.13 30.57
N ILE A 224 -21.96 -0.20 29.81
CA ILE A 224 -22.44 1.19 29.65
C ILE A 224 -23.75 1.26 28.86
N ASP A 225 -24.00 0.30 27.95
CA ASP A 225 -25.19 0.25 27.05
C ASP A 225 -26.47 -0.30 27.72
N GLY A 226 -26.67 -0.02 29.02
CA GLY A 226 -27.97 -0.21 29.66
C GLY A 226 -27.99 -0.95 30.99
N ASN A 227 -26.84 -1.23 31.61
CA ASN A 227 -26.78 -1.87 32.93
C ASN A 227 -26.01 -1.03 33.95
N ILE A 228 -26.40 0.24 34.10
CA ILE A 228 -25.85 1.16 35.11
C ILE A 228 -26.44 0.95 36.52
N GLU A 229 -27.33 -0.02 36.70
CA GLU A 229 -27.91 -0.36 38.01
C GLU A 229 -26.82 -0.88 38.96
N GLY A 230 -26.40 -0.05 39.92
CA GLY A 230 -25.44 -0.43 40.96
C GLY A 230 -24.15 0.41 41.03
N TYR A 231 -23.96 1.37 40.13
CA TYR A 231 -22.81 2.31 40.18
C TYR A 231 -23.17 3.61 40.92
N SER A 232 -22.22 4.14 41.70
CA SER A 232 -22.42 5.40 42.44
C SER A 232 -22.36 6.61 41.51
N GLU A 233 -22.89 7.77 41.94
CA GLU A 233 -22.76 9.02 41.19
C GLU A 233 -21.29 9.43 40.98
N LYS A 234 -20.41 9.03 41.90
CA LYS A 234 -18.97 9.23 41.77
C LYS A 234 -18.37 8.35 40.67
N ASP A 235 -18.76 7.08 40.58
CA ASP A 235 -18.27 6.17 39.52
C ASP A 235 -18.70 6.65 38.13
N LEU A 236 -19.91 7.21 38.03
CA LEU A 236 -20.44 7.82 36.80
C LEU A 236 -19.79 9.17 36.49
N TYR A 237 -19.44 9.96 37.50
CA TYR A 237 -18.66 11.20 37.32
C TYR A 237 -17.24 10.89 36.83
N ASP A 238 -16.58 9.91 37.44
CA ASP A 238 -15.25 9.42 37.05
C ASP A 238 -15.28 8.77 35.66
N LEU A 239 -16.45 8.32 35.19
CA LEU A 239 -16.65 7.79 33.85
C LEU A 239 -16.32 8.79 32.74
N SER A 240 -16.65 10.06 32.98
CA SER A 240 -16.34 11.16 32.07
C SER A 240 -14.85 11.56 32.10
N ASN A 241 -14.03 11.00 33.00
CA ASN A 241 -12.60 11.31 33.18
C ASN A 241 -11.63 10.28 32.56
N TYR A 242 -12.11 9.21 31.91
CA TYR A 242 -11.25 8.06 31.61
C TYR A 242 -10.14 8.32 30.57
N CYS A 243 -8.94 7.85 30.91
CA CYS A 243 -7.81 7.76 30.00
C CYS A 243 -7.11 6.42 30.23
N PHE A 244 -7.25 5.48 29.30
CA PHE A 244 -6.57 4.17 29.34
C PHE A 244 -5.33 4.18 28.47
N GLU A 245 -4.32 3.38 28.83
CA GLU A 245 -3.18 3.14 27.94
C GLU A 245 -3.66 2.51 26.63
N GLN A 246 -3.22 3.07 25.51
CA GLN A 246 -3.57 2.61 24.16
C GLN A 246 -2.40 1.91 23.45
N GLY A 247 -1.22 1.85 24.09
CA GLY A 247 0.01 1.33 23.51
C GLY A 247 0.64 2.28 22.49
N ILE A 248 0.43 3.59 22.63
CA ILE A 248 0.86 4.64 21.71
C ILE A 248 1.81 5.63 22.40
N LEU A 249 2.53 6.44 21.61
CA LEU A 249 3.50 7.40 22.15
C LEU A 249 2.85 8.39 23.13
N GLU A 250 1.61 8.78 22.89
CA GLU A 250 0.85 9.73 23.71
C GLU A 250 0.49 9.23 25.11
N ASP A 251 0.56 7.92 25.37
CA ASP A 251 0.44 7.36 26.72
C ASP A 251 1.45 8.00 27.67
N ARG A 252 2.67 8.26 27.17
CA ARG A 252 3.74 8.87 27.94
C ARG A 252 3.40 10.28 28.43
N PHE A 253 2.52 10.99 27.73
CA PHE A 253 2.18 12.40 27.99
C PHE A 253 0.81 12.56 28.64
N GLY A 254 0.09 11.47 28.93
CA GLY A 254 -1.29 11.54 29.42
C GLY A 254 -2.28 12.06 28.38
N LEU A 255 -2.02 11.81 27.10
CA LEU A 255 -2.86 12.26 25.97
C LEU A 255 -3.55 11.13 25.15
N PRO A 256 -3.62 9.84 25.55
CA PRO A 256 -4.05 8.81 24.61
C PRO A 256 -5.52 8.90 24.19
N LEU A 257 -6.40 9.43 25.05
CA LEU A 257 -7.80 9.64 24.69
C LEU A 257 -7.95 10.71 23.59
N ILE A 258 -7.20 11.82 23.70
CA ILE A 258 -7.22 12.91 22.73
C ILE A 258 -6.62 12.44 21.39
N ALA A 259 -5.53 11.68 21.45
CA ALA A 259 -4.96 11.00 20.29
C ALA A 259 -5.98 10.12 19.56
N SER A 260 -6.73 9.29 20.29
CA SER A 260 -7.79 8.45 19.74
C SER A 260 -8.92 9.29 19.12
N ALA A 261 -9.34 10.37 19.77
CA ALA A 261 -10.36 11.28 19.25
C ALA A 261 -9.92 11.91 17.92
N LEU A 262 -8.64 12.30 17.78
CA LEU A 262 -8.08 12.82 16.53
C LEU A 262 -8.07 11.75 15.43
N GLU A 263 -7.65 10.53 15.73
CA GLU A 263 -7.66 9.40 14.76
C GLU A 263 -9.07 9.05 14.28
N GLN A 264 -10.06 9.16 15.16
CA GLN A 264 -11.47 8.95 14.82
C GLN A 264 -12.03 10.12 14.00
N SER A 265 -11.62 11.36 14.33
CA SER A 265 -12.04 12.56 13.59
C SER A 265 -11.66 12.49 12.12
N GLN A 266 -10.48 11.96 11.78
CA GLN A 266 -10.03 11.78 10.38
C GLN A 266 -11.02 10.97 9.52
N LEU A 267 -11.75 10.04 10.13
CA LEU A 267 -12.66 9.14 9.44
C LEU A 267 -14.04 9.75 9.15
N LEU A 268 -14.45 10.78 9.90
CA LEU A 268 -15.79 11.37 9.80
C LEU A 268 -15.83 12.84 9.38
N LEU A 269 -14.70 13.53 9.33
CA LEU A 269 -14.68 14.93 8.90
C LEU A 269 -14.96 15.07 7.39
N ASN A 270 -15.81 16.02 7.00
CA ASN A 270 -15.92 16.42 5.60
C ASN A 270 -14.61 17.06 5.12
N ALA A 271 -14.43 17.17 3.80
CA ALA A 271 -13.35 17.98 3.24
C ALA A 271 -13.48 19.44 3.73
N GLY A 272 -12.36 20.05 4.13
CA GLY A 272 -12.30 21.33 4.83
C GLY A 272 -12.73 21.27 6.29
N GLY A 273 -12.89 20.07 6.84
CA GLY A 273 -13.33 19.84 8.20
C GLY A 273 -12.28 20.22 9.24
N LYS A 274 -12.74 20.60 10.43
CA LYS A 274 -11.86 21.09 11.51
C LYS A 274 -12.01 20.30 12.80
N VAL A 275 -10.97 20.38 13.63
CA VAL A 275 -11.02 19.93 15.02
C VAL A 275 -10.71 21.11 15.95
N THR A 276 -11.53 21.37 16.98
CA THR A 276 -11.20 22.34 18.03
C THR A 276 -11.31 21.71 19.41
N LEU A 277 -10.18 21.61 20.11
CA LEU A 277 -10.13 20.99 21.43
C LEU A 277 -9.64 21.98 22.49
N VAL A 278 -10.22 21.92 23.68
CA VAL A 278 -9.61 22.49 24.89
C VAL A 278 -8.80 21.40 25.60
N LEU A 279 -7.57 21.72 25.96
CA LEU A 279 -6.58 20.80 26.49
C LEU A 279 -5.89 21.40 27.71
N GLY A 280 -5.53 20.56 28.68
CA GLY A 280 -4.59 20.96 29.72
C GLY A 280 -3.19 21.15 29.11
N GLY A 281 -2.53 22.25 29.44
CA GLY A 281 -1.18 22.59 29.00
C GLY A 281 -0.08 21.87 29.76
N ARG A 282 -0.43 20.96 30.68
CA ARG A 282 0.53 20.25 31.55
C ARG A 282 1.60 19.50 30.73
N PRO A 283 1.29 18.80 29.62
CA PRO A 283 2.32 18.11 28.83
C PRO A 283 3.29 19.03 28.08
N GLY A 284 3.01 20.34 28.02
CA GLY A 284 3.74 21.31 27.22
C GLY A 284 3.23 21.39 25.77
N ARG A 285 3.41 22.56 25.14
CA ARG A 285 2.89 22.85 23.80
C ARG A 285 3.47 21.94 22.73
N GLN A 286 4.78 21.67 22.77
CA GLN A 286 5.45 20.81 21.79
C GLN A 286 4.84 19.40 21.76
N ALA A 287 4.57 18.78 22.92
CA ALA A 287 3.98 17.45 22.97
C ALA A 287 2.57 17.42 22.36
N ILE A 288 1.78 18.48 22.63
CA ILE A 288 0.42 18.65 22.08
C ILE A 288 0.46 18.86 20.57
N GLU A 289 1.25 19.82 20.09
CA GLU A 289 1.35 20.16 18.67
C GLU A 289 1.89 18.97 17.87
N SER A 290 2.92 18.28 18.35
CA SER A 290 3.43 17.07 17.71
C SER A 290 2.40 15.93 17.67
N MET A 291 1.48 15.82 18.65
CA MET A 291 0.39 14.82 18.60
C MET A 291 -0.59 15.09 17.44
N PHE A 292 -0.91 16.36 17.18
CA PHE A 292 -1.73 16.77 16.03
C PHE A 292 -0.98 16.50 14.71
N GLU A 293 0.28 16.95 14.61
CA GLU A 293 1.10 16.80 13.40
C GLU A 293 1.31 15.34 12.99
N ARG A 294 1.59 14.45 13.97
CA ARG A 294 1.70 12.99 13.74
C ARG A 294 0.44 12.41 13.10
N ARG A 295 -0.73 12.97 13.41
CA ARG A 295 -2.04 12.57 12.90
C ARG A 295 -2.48 13.42 11.70
N GLY A 296 -1.56 14.12 11.05
CA GLY A 296 -1.86 14.84 9.81
C GLY A 296 -2.75 16.06 10.03
N PHE A 297 -2.64 16.73 11.18
CA PHE A 297 -3.31 18.01 11.44
C PHE A 297 -2.29 19.13 11.68
N ASP A 298 -2.58 20.33 11.17
CA ASP A 298 -1.89 21.57 11.50
C ASP A 298 -2.68 22.28 12.60
N ALA A 299 -2.15 22.24 13.82
CA ALA A 299 -2.78 22.80 15.00
C ALA A 299 -2.28 24.24 15.27
N ARG A 300 -3.22 25.12 15.61
CA ARG A 300 -2.97 26.50 16.00
C ARG A 300 -3.62 26.78 17.35
N LEU A 301 -2.83 27.33 18.27
CA LEU A 301 -3.36 27.84 19.54
C LEU A 301 -4.19 29.11 19.28
N VAL A 302 -5.50 29.06 19.56
CA VAL A 302 -6.43 30.18 19.34
C VAL A 302 -6.77 30.92 20.64
N TRP A 303 -6.72 30.23 21.77
CA TRP A 303 -7.00 30.80 23.08
C TRP A 303 -6.24 30.07 24.19
N MET A 304 -5.93 30.80 25.28
CA MET A 304 -5.26 30.25 26.45
C MET A 304 -5.72 30.98 27.71
N ARG A 305 -5.88 30.24 28.81
CA ARG A 305 -6.07 30.80 30.15
C ARG A 305 -5.31 29.98 31.18
N ARG A 306 -4.62 30.64 32.10
CA ARG A 306 -4.04 29.99 33.27
C ARG A 306 -5.05 29.89 34.40
N ILE A 307 -5.23 28.69 34.93
CA ILE A 307 -6.20 28.41 35.98
C ILE A 307 -5.53 27.73 37.17
N GLN A 308 -6.13 27.86 38.35
CA GLN A 308 -5.69 27.11 39.52
C GLN A 308 -6.02 25.63 39.29
N GLN A 309 -5.10 24.74 39.64
CA GLN A 309 -5.37 23.30 39.69
C GLN A 309 -6.39 23.03 40.79
N ALA A 310 -7.42 22.24 40.49
CA ALA A 310 -8.39 21.83 41.50
C ALA A 310 -7.71 20.96 42.57
N ASP A 311 -8.05 21.20 43.84
CA ASP A 311 -7.38 20.59 45.00
C ASP A 311 -7.63 19.07 45.10
N ASP A 312 -8.68 18.58 44.46
CA ASP A 312 -9.11 17.18 44.42
C ASP A 312 -8.53 16.38 43.23
N THR A 313 -7.77 17.03 42.34
CA THR A 313 -7.17 16.33 41.19
C THR A 313 -6.00 15.46 41.63
N ASP A 314 -6.08 14.15 41.37
CA ASP A 314 -4.94 13.25 41.57
C ASP A 314 -3.86 13.51 40.50
N LEU A 315 -2.66 13.89 40.95
CA LEU A 315 -1.49 14.12 40.11
C LEU A 315 -0.42 13.02 40.24
N ALA A 316 -0.66 11.99 41.05
CA ALA A 316 0.31 10.92 41.31
C ALA A 316 0.73 10.19 40.03
N SER A 317 -0.23 9.95 39.13
CA SER A 317 0.02 9.34 37.82
C SER A 317 0.97 10.16 36.94
N LEU A 318 0.87 11.50 36.98
CA LEU A 318 1.79 12.38 36.23
C LEU A 318 3.21 12.32 36.81
N VAL A 319 3.36 12.24 38.14
CA VAL A 319 4.67 12.07 38.79
C VAL A 319 5.32 10.75 38.39
N GLU A 320 4.53 9.68 38.27
CA GLU A 320 5.01 8.39 37.81
C GLU A 320 5.47 8.46 36.35
N LEU A 321 4.71 9.11 35.46
CA LEU A 321 5.11 9.32 34.07
C LEU A 321 6.41 10.15 33.94
N GLU A 322 6.57 11.24 34.71
CA GLU A 322 7.83 12.01 34.74
C GLU A 322 9.02 11.11 35.07
N LYS A 323 8.85 10.24 36.07
CA LYS A 323 9.89 9.33 36.54
C LYS A 323 10.20 8.24 35.52
N SER A 324 9.16 7.63 34.94
CA SER A 324 9.29 6.47 34.05
C SER A 324 9.83 6.83 32.67
N TYR A 325 9.50 8.03 32.15
CA TYR A 325 9.84 8.43 30.79
C TYR A 325 10.79 9.63 30.70
N GLY A 326 11.17 10.23 31.83
CA GLY A 326 12.08 11.39 31.86
C GLY A 326 11.47 12.64 31.24
N ILE A 327 10.14 12.71 31.15
CA ILE A 327 9.41 13.90 30.68
C ILE A 327 9.16 14.87 31.83
N ARG A 328 8.87 16.13 31.51
CA ARG A 328 8.52 17.16 32.49
C ARG A 328 7.12 17.69 32.20
N PHE A 329 6.23 17.60 33.18
CA PHE A 329 4.96 18.33 33.13
C PHE A 329 5.16 19.76 33.65
N HIS A 330 4.31 20.67 33.15
CA HIS A 330 4.40 22.10 33.38
C HIS A 330 3.28 22.56 34.31
N PHE A 331 3.65 22.92 35.53
CA PHE A 331 2.80 23.61 36.49
C PHE A 331 3.41 24.96 36.85
N PHE A 332 2.65 25.86 37.45
CA PHE A 332 3.11 27.20 37.79
C PHE A 332 2.75 27.53 39.24
N MET A 333 3.59 28.33 39.90
CA MET A 333 3.38 28.71 41.31
C MET A 333 2.42 29.89 41.46
N SER A 334 2.18 30.65 40.40
CA SER A 334 1.24 31.78 40.36
C SER A 334 0.56 31.90 38.99
N ARG A 335 -0.47 32.76 38.90
CA ARG A 335 -1.11 33.07 37.60
C ARG A 335 -0.19 33.89 36.70
N GLU A 336 0.70 34.67 37.30
CA GLU A 336 1.58 35.64 36.66
C GLU A 336 2.96 35.05 36.30
N SER A 337 3.27 33.82 36.72
CA SER A 337 4.55 33.17 36.44
C SER A 337 4.86 33.15 34.94
N ASP A 338 6.11 33.37 34.56
CA ASP A 338 6.50 33.24 33.17
C ASP A 338 6.48 31.76 32.72
N ALA A 339 6.39 31.52 31.40
CA ALA A 339 6.33 30.17 30.84
C ALA A 339 7.58 29.34 31.22
N ASP A 340 8.74 29.99 31.35
CA ASP A 340 10.02 29.37 31.70
C ASP A 340 10.15 29.05 33.20
N GLU A 341 9.24 29.57 34.03
CA GLU A 341 9.22 29.35 35.49
C GLU A 341 8.38 28.13 35.91
N SER A 342 8.11 27.19 35.00
CA SER A 342 7.30 26.03 35.32
C SER A 342 7.96 25.14 36.38
N VAL A 343 7.16 24.42 37.15
CA VAL A 343 7.60 23.39 38.10
C VAL A 343 7.09 22.02 37.65
N SER A 344 7.84 20.97 38.00
CA SER A 344 7.49 19.58 37.65
C SER A 344 6.25 19.08 38.40
N ALA A 345 5.62 18.00 37.93
CA ALA A 345 4.51 17.34 38.63
C ALA A 345 4.91 16.95 40.06
N LYS A 346 6.12 16.41 40.25
CA LYS A 346 6.64 16.07 41.59
C LYS A 346 6.68 17.27 42.53
N THR A 347 7.09 18.42 42.01
CA THR A 347 7.17 19.67 42.79
C THR A 347 5.77 20.22 43.07
N ALA A 348 4.89 20.17 42.08
CA ALA A 348 3.49 20.55 42.18
C ALA A 348 2.74 19.76 43.27
N VAL A 349 2.88 18.43 43.32
CA VAL A 349 2.29 17.58 44.37
C VAL A 349 2.79 18.00 45.75
N LYS A 350 4.09 18.29 45.89
CA LYS A 350 4.67 18.75 47.16
C LYS A 350 4.17 20.15 47.55
N LEU A 351 3.91 21.04 46.60
CA LEU A 351 3.34 22.36 46.89
C LEU A 351 1.89 22.22 47.36
N LEU A 352 1.06 21.45 46.65
CA LEU A 352 -0.32 21.16 47.03
C LEU A 352 -0.41 20.50 48.42
N SER A 353 0.45 19.51 48.70
CA SER A 353 0.47 18.84 50.02
C SER A 353 0.85 19.78 51.17
N ASN A 354 1.46 20.93 50.88
CA ASN A 354 1.79 21.99 51.84
C ASN A 354 0.76 23.14 51.82
N GLY A 355 -0.41 22.95 51.21
CA GLY A 355 -1.46 23.96 51.11
C GLY A 355 -1.11 25.15 50.23
N ARG A 356 -0.12 25.02 49.32
CA ARG A 356 0.21 26.06 48.35
C ARG A 356 -0.50 25.78 47.03
N PRO A 357 -1.23 26.74 46.46
CA PRO A 357 -1.89 26.55 45.19
C PRO A 357 -0.87 26.39 44.07
N ILE A 358 -1.26 25.65 43.04
CA ILE A 358 -0.52 25.55 41.78
C ILE A 358 -1.47 25.85 40.63
N TYR A 359 -0.90 26.22 39.49
CA TYR A 359 -1.63 26.63 38.31
C TYR A 359 -1.18 25.82 37.09
N HIS A 360 -2.07 25.70 36.11
CA HIS A 360 -1.75 25.14 34.80
C HIS A 360 -2.49 25.92 33.71
N ASP A 361 -1.98 25.83 32.49
CA ASP A 361 -2.62 26.46 31.34
C ASP A 361 -3.75 25.57 30.81
N LEU A 362 -4.83 26.19 30.36
CA LEU A 362 -5.81 25.61 29.47
C LEU A 362 -5.59 26.20 28.09
N LEU A 363 -5.51 25.34 27.09
CA LEU A 363 -5.14 25.67 25.72
C LEU A 363 -6.28 25.26 24.79
N VAL A 364 -6.81 26.20 24.02
CA VAL A 364 -7.76 25.89 22.95
C VAL A 364 -7.01 25.87 21.64
N TYR A 365 -6.91 24.68 21.05
CA TYR A 365 -6.31 24.46 19.75
C TYR A 365 -7.40 24.28 18.70
N GLU A 366 -7.24 24.95 17.57
CA GLU A 366 -7.97 24.66 16.34
C GLU A 366 -7.01 24.01 15.36
N ALA A 367 -7.42 22.91 14.73
CA ALA A 367 -6.59 22.14 13.84
C ALA A 367 -7.31 21.87 12.52
N ASN A 368 -6.60 22.12 11.41
CA ASN A 368 -7.03 21.77 10.05
C ASN A 368 -6.24 20.55 9.61
N THR A 369 -6.81 19.75 8.73
CA THR A 369 -6.08 18.61 8.15
C THR A 369 -4.98 19.10 7.22
N ARG A 370 -3.83 18.44 7.30
CA ARG A 370 -2.70 18.66 6.39
C ARG A 370 -2.99 18.01 5.05
N PHE A 371 -2.55 18.65 3.97
CA PHE A 371 -2.52 18.05 2.63
C PHE A 371 -3.88 17.45 2.20
N GLU A 372 -4.99 18.16 2.45
CA GLU A 372 -6.30 17.71 1.99
C GLU A 372 -6.40 17.67 0.46
N PRO A 373 -7.13 16.70 -0.12
CA PRO A 373 -7.89 15.64 0.56
C PRO A 373 -7.06 14.39 0.92
N TYR A 374 -5.78 14.36 0.57
CA TYR A 374 -4.96 13.15 0.52
C TYR A 374 -4.83 12.42 1.86
N VAL A 375 -4.64 13.13 2.99
CA VAL A 375 -4.54 12.49 4.33
C VAL A 375 -5.83 11.73 4.65
N PHE A 376 -6.98 12.36 4.48
CA PHE A 376 -8.27 11.73 4.79
C PHE A 376 -8.56 10.55 3.88
N ASP A 377 -8.34 10.70 2.58
CA ASP A 377 -8.53 9.61 1.62
C ASP A 377 -7.63 8.42 1.97
N PHE A 378 -6.34 8.66 2.23
CA PHE A 378 -5.40 7.61 2.60
C PHE A 378 -5.83 6.89 3.89
N VAL A 379 -6.13 7.63 4.96
CA VAL A 379 -6.54 7.05 6.25
C VAL A 379 -7.84 6.25 6.14
N ARG A 380 -8.82 6.75 5.39
CA ARG A 380 -10.10 6.05 5.14
C ARG A 380 -9.90 4.80 4.31
N ASN A 381 -9.05 4.85 3.30
CA ASN A 381 -8.74 3.70 2.46
C ASN A 381 -8.06 2.60 3.28
N LEU A 382 -7.09 2.95 4.12
CA LEU A 382 -6.47 2.00 5.07
C LEU A 382 -7.52 1.36 5.99
N SER A 383 -8.47 2.14 6.50
CA SER A 383 -9.55 1.62 7.34
C SER A 383 -10.46 0.64 6.59
N LYS A 384 -10.84 0.97 5.35
CA LYS A 384 -11.67 0.11 4.49
C LYS A 384 -10.97 -1.19 4.09
N MET A 385 -9.64 -1.15 3.96
CA MET A 385 -8.79 -2.31 3.68
C MET A 385 -8.51 -3.16 4.94
N GLY A 386 -8.99 -2.77 6.12
CA GLY A 386 -8.71 -3.49 7.37
C GLY A 386 -7.29 -3.29 7.92
N LEU A 387 -6.52 -2.32 7.39
CA LEU A 387 -5.13 -2.06 7.76
C LEU A 387 -4.99 -1.08 8.94
N SER A 388 -5.85 -1.21 9.94
CA SER A 388 -5.93 -0.30 11.10
C SER A 388 -4.65 -0.27 11.94
N SER A 389 -3.87 -1.36 11.95
CA SER A 389 -2.57 -1.41 12.63
C SER A 389 -1.55 -0.46 12.01
N LEU A 390 -1.48 -0.41 10.67
CA LEU A 390 -0.59 0.52 9.97
C LEU A 390 -0.98 1.96 10.30
N ARG A 391 -2.29 2.27 10.28
CA ARG A 391 -2.82 3.60 10.60
C ARG A 391 -2.31 4.12 11.95
N LYS A 392 -2.28 3.27 12.98
CA LYS A 392 -1.82 3.64 14.34
C LYS A 392 -0.31 3.92 14.41
N GLU A 393 0.46 3.37 13.48
CA GLU A 393 1.92 3.56 13.40
C GLU A 393 2.31 4.76 12.52
N LEU A 394 1.36 5.38 11.81
CA LEU A 394 1.64 6.50 10.90
C LEU A 394 2.09 7.75 11.67
N ASP A 395 3.16 8.36 11.16
CA ASP A 395 3.63 9.67 11.58
C ASP A 395 3.65 10.62 10.36
N PHE A 396 2.57 11.37 10.18
CA PHE A 396 2.44 12.34 9.08
C PHE A 396 3.36 13.55 9.22
N SER A 397 3.95 13.80 10.40
CA SER A 397 4.85 14.95 10.60
C SER A 397 6.12 14.85 9.75
N ARG A 398 6.51 13.63 9.36
CA ARG A 398 7.69 13.31 8.56
C ARG A 398 7.43 13.28 7.05
N LEU A 399 6.16 13.35 6.65
CA LEU A 399 5.76 13.18 5.26
C LEU A 399 5.51 14.53 4.59
N LYS A 400 5.94 14.63 3.33
CA LYS A 400 5.63 15.75 2.44
C LYS A 400 4.34 15.50 1.69
N GLU A 401 3.71 16.58 1.21
CA GLU A 401 2.43 16.54 0.49
C GLU A 401 2.44 15.55 -0.67
N GLU A 402 3.47 15.60 -1.51
CA GLU A 402 3.60 14.79 -2.71
C GLU A 402 3.62 13.29 -2.38
N ARG A 403 4.26 12.93 -1.26
CA ARG A 403 4.34 11.55 -0.77
C ARG A 403 3.01 11.08 -0.20
N VAL A 404 2.31 11.94 0.54
CA VAL A 404 0.96 11.62 1.05
C VAL A 404 -0.05 11.50 -0.10
N SER A 405 0.05 12.36 -1.11
CA SER A 405 -0.74 12.30 -2.34
C SER A 405 -0.52 10.98 -3.07
N PHE A 406 0.73 10.55 -3.25
CA PHE A 406 1.05 9.24 -3.81
C PHE A 406 0.51 8.08 -2.96
N LEU A 407 0.68 8.11 -1.64
CA LEU A 407 0.15 7.08 -0.72
C LEU A 407 -1.38 6.98 -0.81
N SER A 408 -2.08 8.12 -0.91
CA SER A 408 -3.52 8.17 -1.13
C SER A 408 -3.90 7.44 -2.42
N ARG A 409 -3.25 7.75 -3.54
CA ARG A 409 -3.51 7.09 -4.83
C ARG A 409 -3.14 5.62 -4.84
N LEU A 410 -2.02 5.24 -4.23
CA LEU A 410 -1.63 3.83 -4.06
C LEU A 410 -2.71 3.08 -3.29
N SER A 411 -3.23 3.65 -2.19
CA SER A 411 -4.31 3.03 -1.42
C SER A 411 -5.62 2.92 -2.19
N GLN A 412 -5.95 3.92 -3.02
CA GLN A 412 -7.13 3.88 -3.88
C GLN A 412 -7.01 2.79 -4.95
N SER A 413 -5.84 2.69 -5.60
CA SER A 413 -5.57 1.63 -6.57
C SER A 413 -5.68 0.23 -5.94
N MET A 414 -5.07 0.03 -4.76
CA MET A 414 -5.14 -1.25 -4.04
C MET A 414 -6.58 -1.62 -3.65
N MET A 415 -7.41 -0.64 -3.30
CA MET A 415 -8.83 -0.87 -3.03
C MET A 415 -9.63 -1.32 -4.27
N GLN A 416 -9.31 -0.79 -5.44
CA GLN A 416 -10.04 -1.06 -6.69
C GLN A 416 -9.67 -2.44 -7.27
N ALA A 417 -8.38 -2.72 -7.44
CA ALA A 417 -7.94 -3.94 -8.11
C ALA A 417 -7.93 -5.16 -7.18
N ARG A 418 -7.83 -4.94 -5.85
CA ARG A 418 -7.54 -5.93 -4.78
C ARG A 418 -6.30 -6.81 -4.99
N SER A 419 -5.88 -7.05 -6.23
CA SER A 419 -4.64 -7.69 -6.67
C SER A 419 -3.64 -6.63 -7.15
N LEU A 420 -2.36 -7.01 -7.23
CA LEU A 420 -1.32 -6.15 -7.80
C LEU A 420 -1.26 -6.37 -9.31
N PRO A 421 -1.57 -5.34 -10.14
CA PRO A 421 -1.55 -5.50 -11.59
C PRO A 421 -0.20 -5.98 -12.09
N TYR A 422 -0.24 -6.80 -13.14
CA TYR A 422 0.94 -7.34 -13.79
C TYR A 422 0.94 -6.90 -15.26
N PRO A 423 1.41 -5.67 -15.53
CA PRO A 423 1.22 -4.96 -16.80
C PRO A 423 2.00 -5.61 -17.95
N HIS A 424 2.00 -5.02 -19.14
CA HIS A 424 2.77 -5.49 -20.29
C HIS A 424 4.29 -5.25 -20.11
N GLU A 425 5.12 -6.06 -20.79
CA GLU A 425 6.58 -5.97 -20.94
C GLU A 425 7.08 -4.54 -21.25
N ARG A 426 6.40 -3.85 -22.17
CA ARG A 426 6.75 -2.50 -22.66
C ARG A 426 6.18 -1.35 -21.83
N GLY A 427 5.70 -1.67 -20.63
CA GLY A 427 4.96 -0.76 -19.76
C GLY A 427 3.46 -0.77 -20.02
N ASP A 428 2.71 -0.48 -18.96
CA ASP A 428 1.25 -0.43 -18.96
C ASP A 428 0.71 0.53 -20.04
N MET A 429 -0.44 0.21 -20.64
CA MET A 429 -1.02 1.08 -21.67
C MET A 429 -1.33 2.47 -21.10
N SER A 430 -1.84 2.56 -19.88
CA SER A 430 -2.21 3.85 -19.27
C SER A 430 -1.01 4.77 -19.05
N ILE A 431 0.17 4.25 -18.70
CA ILE A 431 1.38 5.08 -18.59
C ILE A 431 1.85 5.55 -19.98
N ARG A 432 1.75 4.70 -21.00
CA ARG A 432 2.11 5.06 -22.38
C ARG A 432 1.16 6.11 -22.96
N GLU A 433 -0.14 6.02 -22.69
CA GLU A 433 -1.14 7.02 -23.08
C GLU A 433 -0.89 8.37 -22.41
N LEU A 434 -0.63 8.38 -21.10
CA LEU A 434 -0.30 9.61 -20.38
C LEU A 434 1.00 10.24 -20.87
N LEU A 435 2.03 9.42 -21.11
CA LEU A 435 3.31 9.88 -21.65
C LEU A 435 3.14 10.45 -23.06
N ALA A 436 2.38 9.78 -23.94
CA ALA A 436 2.09 10.27 -25.28
C ALA A 436 1.37 11.64 -25.24
N ARG A 437 0.34 11.76 -24.40
CA ARG A 437 -0.38 13.03 -24.19
C ARG A 437 0.53 14.13 -23.62
N TYR A 438 1.43 13.78 -22.72
CA TYR A 438 2.42 14.72 -22.18
C TYR A 438 3.40 15.20 -23.25
N LEU A 439 3.94 14.27 -24.05
CA LEU A 439 4.87 14.58 -25.14
C LEU A 439 4.20 15.48 -26.19
N GLU A 440 2.95 15.20 -26.55
CA GLU A 440 2.18 16.02 -27.49
C GLU A 440 1.83 17.40 -26.89
N GLY A 441 1.24 17.43 -25.69
CA GLY A 441 0.72 18.67 -25.09
C GLY A 441 1.79 19.61 -24.53
N PHE A 442 2.88 19.08 -23.96
CA PHE A 442 3.90 19.88 -23.28
C PHE A 442 5.27 19.84 -23.95
N CYS A 443 5.57 18.83 -24.78
CA CYS A 443 6.83 18.79 -25.54
C CYS A 443 6.63 19.06 -27.04
N TYR A 444 5.38 19.22 -27.50
CA TYR A 444 5.02 19.38 -28.91
C TYR A 444 5.51 18.25 -29.83
N TYR A 445 5.77 17.07 -29.27
CA TYR A 445 6.24 15.91 -30.00
C TYR A 445 5.07 14.92 -30.16
N PRO A 446 4.45 14.83 -31.35
CA PRO A 446 3.33 13.91 -31.56
C PRO A 446 3.85 12.47 -31.62
N VAL A 447 3.27 11.60 -30.79
CA VAL A 447 3.57 10.16 -30.75
C VAL A 447 2.34 9.42 -30.26
N LYS A 448 2.07 8.23 -30.77
CA LYS A 448 0.97 7.41 -30.27
C LYS A 448 1.45 6.48 -29.16
N ALA A 449 0.55 6.12 -28.25
CA ALA A 449 0.86 5.26 -27.12
C ALA A 449 1.41 3.88 -27.55
N GLU A 450 0.96 3.35 -28.69
CA GLU A 450 1.39 2.06 -29.23
C GLU A 450 2.82 2.08 -29.78
N GLU A 451 3.35 3.25 -30.09
CA GLU A 451 4.70 3.48 -30.61
C GLU A 451 5.73 3.64 -29.48
N LEU A 452 5.27 3.90 -28.25
CA LEU A 452 6.12 4.06 -27.10
C LEU A 452 6.52 2.72 -26.49
N PHE A 453 7.78 2.63 -26.10
CA PHE A 453 8.34 1.53 -25.32
C PHE A 453 8.90 2.08 -24.00
N VAL A 454 8.41 1.56 -22.88
CA VAL A 454 8.85 1.93 -21.54
C VAL A 454 9.57 0.75 -20.90
N ALA A 455 10.65 1.02 -20.18
CA ALA A 455 11.48 0.05 -19.48
C ALA A 455 11.77 0.52 -18.03
N PRO A 456 12.20 -0.38 -17.12
CA PRO A 456 12.40 -0.03 -15.71
C PRO A 456 13.63 0.85 -15.48
N SER A 457 14.63 0.78 -16.36
CA SER A 457 15.83 1.58 -16.24
C SER A 457 16.53 1.77 -17.59
N ARG A 458 17.34 2.82 -17.66
CA ARG A 458 18.19 3.12 -18.81
C ARG A 458 19.14 1.97 -19.15
N ALA A 459 19.77 1.38 -18.15
CA ALA A 459 20.71 0.28 -18.33
C ALA A 459 20.05 -0.97 -18.92
N GLU A 460 18.84 -1.33 -18.45
CA GLU A 460 18.08 -2.47 -19.00
C GLU A 460 17.61 -2.21 -20.43
N LEU A 461 17.11 -1.00 -20.70
CA LEU A 461 16.70 -0.60 -22.05
C LEU A 461 17.88 -0.65 -23.03
N ALA A 462 19.04 -0.13 -22.62
CA ALA A 462 20.26 -0.20 -23.42
C ALA A 462 20.76 -1.64 -23.63
N ALA A 463 20.65 -2.51 -22.63
CA ALA A 463 21.01 -3.93 -22.77
C ALA A 463 20.19 -4.61 -23.89
N ILE A 464 18.90 -4.34 -23.94
CA ILE A 464 18.01 -4.84 -25.00
C ILE A 464 18.44 -4.26 -26.35
N LEU A 465 18.61 -2.94 -26.42
CA LEU A 465 19.01 -2.25 -27.67
C LEU A 465 20.36 -2.73 -28.19
N PHE A 466 21.34 -2.96 -27.32
CA PHE A 466 22.65 -3.47 -27.73
C PHE A 466 22.51 -4.82 -28.43
N LYS A 467 21.74 -5.75 -27.88
CA LYS A 467 21.49 -7.05 -28.53
C LYS A 467 20.60 -6.97 -29.77
N LEU A 468 19.64 -6.04 -29.77
CA LEU A 468 18.77 -5.80 -30.91
C LEU A 468 19.56 -5.27 -32.11
N CYS A 469 20.52 -4.38 -31.88
CA CYS A 469 21.26 -3.66 -32.91
C CYS A 469 22.66 -4.24 -33.20
N SER A 470 23.24 -5.06 -32.33
CA SER A 470 24.54 -5.71 -32.57
C SER A 470 24.39 -6.91 -33.51
N GLY A 471 25.07 -6.91 -34.65
CA GLY A 471 25.19 -8.09 -35.53
C GLY A 471 26.08 -9.19 -34.93
N THR A 472 26.31 -10.28 -35.68
CA THR A 472 27.08 -11.47 -35.26
C THR A 472 28.61 -11.28 -35.18
N LYS A 473 29.13 -10.06 -35.34
CA LYS A 473 30.57 -9.72 -35.27
C LYS A 473 30.85 -8.74 -34.13
N ALA A 474 32.11 -8.58 -33.74
CA ALA A 474 32.59 -7.64 -32.72
C ALA A 474 32.10 -6.21 -33.01
N ALA A 475 30.96 -5.86 -32.44
CA ALA A 475 30.28 -4.59 -32.64
C ALA A 475 30.99 -3.53 -31.79
N LYS A 476 31.29 -2.39 -32.42
CA LYS A 476 31.92 -1.24 -31.75
C LYS A 476 30.85 -0.27 -31.27
N ILE A 477 31.08 0.33 -30.12
CA ILE A 477 30.23 1.39 -29.57
C ILE A 477 31.06 2.62 -29.24
N LEU A 478 30.58 3.79 -29.69
CA LEU A 478 31.08 5.09 -29.22
C LEU A 478 30.20 5.55 -28.06
N LEU A 479 30.81 5.82 -26.90
CA LEU A 479 30.13 6.18 -25.66
C LEU A 479 30.62 7.54 -25.16
N SER A 480 29.71 8.45 -24.82
CA SER A 480 30.07 9.69 -24.12
C SER A 480 30.65 9.43 -22.73
N SER A 481 31.63 10.22 -22.32
CA SER A 481 32.29 10.08 -21.02
C SER A 481 31.33 10.18 -19.83
N SER A 482 30.34 11.09 -19.88
CA SER A 482 29.31 11.24 -18.83
C SER A 482 28.33 10.07 -18.73
N LEU A 483 28.33 9.16 -19.71
CA LEU A 483 27.43 8.02 -19.77
C LEU A 483 28.08 6.70 -19.30
N THR A 484 29.38 6.74 -18.96
CA THR A 484 30.15 5.55 -18.57
C THR A 484 29.60 4.84 -17.34
N ASP A 485 29.24 5.58 -16.28
CA ASP A 485 28.66 5.01 -15.05
C ASP A 485 27.34 4.26 -15.27
N VAL A 486 26.62 4.57 -16.34
CA VAL A 486 25.31 3.99 -16.65
C VAL A 486 25.44 2.79 -17.58
N TYR A 487 26.27 2.88 -18.62
CA TYR A 487 26.23 1.93 -19.74
C TYR A 487 27.51 1.14 -19.96
N LEU A 488 28.66 1.52 -19.37
CA LEU A 488 29.93 0.82 -19.63
C LEU A 488 29.85 -0.66 -19.22
N ALA A 489 29.30 -0.93 -18.03
CA ALA A 489 29.11 -2.30 -17.56
C ALA A 489 28.20 -3.09 -18.52
N THR A 490 27.07 -2.51 -18.92
CA THR A 490 26.10 -3.13 -19.85
C THR A 490 26.72 -3.39 -21.24
N ALA A 491 27.49 -2.45 -21.78
CA ALA A 491 28.16 -2.58 -23.06
C ALA A 491 29.23 -3.69 -23.04
N ASN A 492 30.02 -3.75 -21.96
CA ASN A 492 30.99 -4.82 -21.76
C ASN A 492 30.32 -6.20 -21.62
N GLN A 493 29.20 -6.28 -20.90
CA GLN A 493 28.41 -7.51 -20.77
C GLN A 493 27.78 -7.96 -22.09
N ALA A 494 27.44 -7.01 -22.97
CA ALA A 494 27.01 -7.28 -24.33
C ALA A 494 28.17 -7.66 -25.28
N GLY A 495 29.42 -7.58 -24.81
CA GLY A 495 30.61 -7.92 -25.60
C GLY A 495 30.97 -6.88 -26.66
N LEU A 496 30.57 -5.61 -26.45
CA LEU A 496 30.88 -4.51 -27.37
C LEU A 496 32.30 -3.97 -27.15
N ASP A 497 32.97 -3.60 -28.24
CA ASP A 497 34.25 -2.88 -28.19
C ASP A 497 33.98 -1.38 -27.94
N VAL A 498 34.23 -0.92 -26.72
CA VAL A 498 33.83 0.42 -26.25
C VAL A 498 34.94 1.44 -26.50
N THR A 499 34.62 2.46 -27.29
CA THR A 499 35.42 3.69 -27.39
C THR A 499 34.72 4.81 -26.62
N VAL A 500 35.43 5.46 -25.69
CA VAL A 500 34.89 6.57 -24.91
C VAL A 500 35.36 7.90 -25.51
N GLY A 501 34.41 8.73 -25.92
CA GLY A 501 34.64 10.11 -26.36
C GLY A 501 34.33 11.11 -25.25
N ASN A 502 34.84 12.33 -25.36
CA ASN A 502 34.38 13.40 -24.48
C ASN A 502 32.96 13.85 -24.89
N ASP A 503 32.41 14.80 -24.15
CA ASP A 503 31.00 15.20 -24.34
C ASP A 503 30.83 16.37 -25.32
N ASP A 504 31.85 16.74 -26.10
CA ASP A 504 31.70 17.79 -27.12
C ASP A 504 31.13 17.21 -28.43
N LEU A 505 30.02 17.77 -28.92
CA LEU A 505 29.38 17.27 -30.15
C LEU A 505 30.31 17.24 -31.38
N SER A 506 31.17 18.25 -31.56
CA SER A 506 32.06 18.29 -32.74
C SER A 506 33.10 17.18 -32.66
N GLU A 507 33.71 16.98 -31.50
CA GLU A 507 34.68 15.91 -31.27
C GLU A 507 34.03 14.52 -31.36
N LEU A 508 32.80 14.36 -30.86
CA LEU A 508 32.05 13.12 -30.98
C LEU A 508 31.73 12.77 -32.44
N CYS A 509 31.37 13.73 -33.29
CA CYS A 509 31.16 13.50 -34.72
C CYS A 509 32.45 13.11 -35.44
N GLU A 510 33.59 13.72 -35.08
CA GLU A 510 34.91 13.34 -35.62
C GLU A 510 35.31 11.92 -35.19
N LEU A 511 35.09 11.57 -33.92
CA LEU A 511 35.35 10.22 -33.40
C LEU A 511 34.44 9.18 -34.05
N ASP A 512 33.16 9.50 -34.25
CA ASP A 512 32.21 8.64 -34.96
C ASP A 512 32.70 8.33 -36.39
N ASP A 513 33.14 9.36 -37.13
CA ASP A 513 33.73 9.17 -38.47
C ASP A 513 34.99 8.28 -38.44
N LEU A 514 35.85 8.43 -37.43
CA LEU A 514 37.13 7.72 -37.32
C LEU A 514 36.98 6.27 -36.86
N VAL A 515 36.18 6.04 -35.81
CA VAL A 515 36.01 4.74 -35.16
C VAL A 515 35.11 3.82 -35.99
N ALA A 516 34.16 4.42 -36.72
CA ALA A 516 33.10 3.75 -37.46
C ALA A 516 32.34 2.72 -36.59
N PRO A 517 31.71 3.16 -35.47
CA PRO A 517 30.99 2.27 -34.58
C PRO A 517 29.69 1.79 -35.21
N SER A 518 29.17 0.65 -34.74
CA SER A 518 27.81 0.21 -35.08
C SER A 518 26.74 0.92 -34.25
N ILE A 519 27.10 1.35 -33.03
CA ILE A 519 26.21 2.03 -32.09
C ILE A 519 26.92 3.29 -31.59
N VAL A 520 26.23 4.43 -31.61
CA VAL A 520 26.70 5.72 -31.06
C VAL A 520 25.76 6.07 -29.91
N LEU A 521 26.20 5.89 -28.66
CA LEU A 521 25.42 6.23 -27.47
C LEU A 521 26.04 7.44 -26.78
N ILE A 522 25.44 8.61 -26.99
CA ILE A 522 26.07 9.89 -26.60
C ILE A 522 25.11 10.80 -25.85
N SER A 523 25.68 11.69 -25.03
CA SER A 523 25.01 12.80 -24.38
C SER A 523 25.87 14.06 -24.53
N PRO A 524 25.81 14.75 -25.68
CA PRO A 524 26.62 15.95 -25.90
C PRO A 524 26.28 17.04 -24.87
N LYS A 525 27.28 17.73 -24.33
CA LYS A 525 27.10 18.81 -23.35
C LYS A 525 26.20 19.94 -23.86
N GLN A 526 26.13 20.12 -25.19
CA GLN A 526 25.24 21.07 -25.87
C GLN A 526 23.75 20.80 -25.60
N LEU A 527 23.36 19.60 -25.16
CA LEU A 527 21.98 19.29 -24.77
C LEU A 527 21.52 19.98 -23.48
N SER A 528 22.44 20.49 -22.66
CA SER A 528 22.08 21.33 -21.49
C SER A 528 21.45 22.67 -21.88
N ALA A 529 21.73 23.15 -23.09
CA ALA A 529 21.15 24.35 -23.69
C ALA A 529 21.01 24.13 -25.21
N PRO A 530 20.06 23.26 -25.63
CA PRO A 530 20.02 22.79 -27.00
C PRO A 530 19.55 23.92 -27.92
N SER A 531 20.10 23.94 -29.14
CA SER A 531 19.73 24.89 -30.20
C SER A 531 19.31 24.14 -31.47
N PRO A 532 18.56 24.79 -32.39
CA PRO A 532 18.24 24.19 -33.69
C PRO A 532 19.47 23.67 -34.43
N ILE A 533 20.62 24.34 -34.28
CA ILE A 533 21.90 23.93 -34.89
C ILE A 533 22.37 22.58 -34.31
N THR A 534 22.19 22.38 -33.00
CA THR A 534 22.59 21.14 -32.30
C THR A 534 21.81 19.95 -32.83
N ILE A 535 20.47 20.06 -32.90
CA ILE A 535 19.62 18.98 -33.41
C ILE A 535 19.90 18.72 -34.89
N LYS A 536 20.06 19.76 -35.72
CA LYS A 536 20.43 19.59 -37.13
C LYS A 536 21.76 18.89 -37.32
N ALA A 537 22.77 19.19 -36.50
CA ALA A 537 24.06 18.52 -36.57
C ALA A 537 23.94 17.01 -36.26
N LEU A 538 23.17 16.64 -35.23
CA LEU A 538 22.88 15.24 -34.91
C LEU A 538 22.14 14.53 -36.07
N CYS A 539 21.13 15.17 -36.64
CA CYS A 539 20.41 14.63 -37.80
C CYS A 539 21.31 14.46 -39.03
N GLN A 540 22.17 15.44 -39.31
CA GLN A 540 23.11 15.37 -40.44
C GLN A 540 24.12 14.24 -40.26
N GLN A 541 24.65 14.06 -39.05
CA GLN A 541 25.59 12.99 -38.75
C GLN A 541 24.91 11.61 -38.87
N ALA A 542 23.71 11.45 -38.31
CA ALA A 542 22.96 10.20 -38.41
C ALA A 542 22.57 9.86 -39.86
N ALA A 543 22.15 10.86 -40.66
CA ALA A 543 21.83 10.67 -42.07
C ALA A 543 23.06 10.33 -42.93
N LYS A 544 24.26 10.79 -42.53
CA LYS A 544 25.53 10.47 -43.21
C LYS A 544 25.89 8.99 -43.09
N HIS A 545 25.52 8.34 -41.99
CA HIS A 545 25.83 6.94 -41.69
C HIS A 545 24.55 6.13 -41.39
N PRO A 546 23.73 5.80 -42.39
CA PRO A 546 22.44 5.15 -42.22
C PRO A 546 22.51 3.69 -41.72
N ASP A 547 23.70 3.10 -41.72
CA ASP A 547 24.01 1.76 -41.22
C ASP A 547 24.30 1.71 -39.71
N ARG A 548 24.43 2.87 -39.04
CA ARG A 548 24.71 3.00 -37.61
C ARG A 548 23.48 3.40 -36.84
N VAL A 549 23.40 2.99 -35.57
CA VAL A 549 22.34 3.40 -34.64
C VAL A 549 22.85 4.48 -33.71
N TYR A 550 22.15 5.61 -33.65
CA TYR A 550 22.45 6.73 -32.76
C TYR A 550 21.42 6.76 -31.64
N LEU A 551 21.89 6.61 -30.40
CA LEU A 551 21.13 6.70 -29.17
C LEU A 551 21.56 7.99 -28.45
N ILE A 552 20.69 8.99 -28.41
CA ILE A 552 20.95 10.25 -27.74
C ILE A 552 20.31 10.21 -26.35
N ASP A 553 21.12 10.02 -25.30
CA ASP A 553 20.63 10.06 -23.92
C ASP A 553 20.53 11.52 -23.46
N ASP A 554 19.30 12.00 -23.25
CA ASP A 554 19.03 13.34 -22.73
C ASP A 554 18.31 13.31 -21.35
N SER A 555 18.54 12.23 -20.60
CA SER A 555 17.88 11.98 -19.31
C SER A 555 18.18 13.04 -18.25
N GLN A 556 19.40 13.60 -18.26
CA GLN A 556 19.81 14.62 -17.31
C GLN A 556 19.10 15.96 -17.52
N ASN A 557 18.55 16.21 -18.71
CA ASN A 557 17.84 17.45 -19.02
C ASN A 557 16.32 17.26 -19.02
N PHE A 558 15.82 16.02 -19.00
CA PHE A 558 14.40 15.74 -18.90
C PHE A 558 13.83 16.15 -17.53
N LEU A 559 12.64 16.73 -17.55
CA LEU A 559 11.87 17.10 -16.36
C LEU A 559 10.38 16.99 -16.66
N ILE A 560 9.63 16.26 -15.83
CA ILE A 560 8.16 16.25 -15.90
C ILE A 560 7.67 17.62 -15.42
N SER A 561 7.35 18.51 -16.36
CA SER A 561 7.00 19.90 -16.06
C SER A 561 6.26 20.56 -17.22
N SER A 562 5.40 21.53 -16.91
CA SER A 562 4.78 22.43 -17.88
C SER A 562 5.64 23.64 -18.25
N ASN A 563 6.83 23.80 -17.66
CA ASN A 563 7.71 24.94 -17.94
C ASN A 563 8.15 24.94 -19.42
N LEU A 564 7.98 26.08 -20.10
CA LEU A 564 8.37 26.26 -21.52
C LEU A 564 9.85 25.99 -21.81
N GLY A 565 10.72 26.20 -20.81
CA GLY A 565 12.15 25.90 -20.93
C GLY A 565 12.53 24.44 -20.68
N ALA A 566 11.62 23.61 -20.16
CA ALA A 566 11.87 22.20 -19.93
C ALA A 566 11.80 21.40 -21.24
N ASN A 567 12.57 20.30 -21.31
CA ASN A 567 12.55 19.34 -22.42
C ASN A 567 12.75 19.98 -23.80
N MET A 568 13.61 21.00 -23.88
CA MET A 568 13.84 21.77 -25.10
C MET A 568 14.36 20.92 -26.26
N THR A 569 15.13 19.86 -25.98
CA THR A 569 15.58 18.87 -26.98
C THR A 569 14.40 18.25 -27.73
N LEU A 570 13.35 17.81 -27.02
CA LEU A 570 12.13 17.25 -27.63
C LEU A 570 11.39 18.28 -28.48
N ARG A 571 11.24 19.52 -27.98
CA ARG A 571 10.55 20.61 -28.69
C ARG A 571 11.25 20.99 -30.00
N LEU A 572 12.58 21.03 -29.99
CA LEU A 572 13.37 21.29 -31.18
C LEU A 572 13.38 20.08 -32.13
N ALA A 573 13.47 18.87 -31.59
CA ALA A 573 13.39 17.63 -32.36
C ALA A 573 12.06 17.50 -33.11
N ALA A 574 10.94 17.92 -32.51
CA ALA A 574 9.62 17.92 -33.14
C ALA A 574 9.52 18.85 -34.37
N GLN A 575 10.43 19.83 -34.50
CA GLN A 575 10.48 20.75 -35.65
C GLN A 575 11.35 20.22 -36.80
N GLU A 576 12.06 19.11 -36.59
CA GLU A 576 12.97 18.50 -37.54
C GLU A 576 12.43 17.15 -38.02
N ASN A 577 12.89 16.70 -39.19
CA ASN A 577 12.61 15.34 -39.65
C ASN A 577 13.76 14.42 -39.19
N LEU A 578 13.61 13.79 -38.02
CA LEU A 578 14.64 12.96 -37.44
C LEU A 578 14.93 11.73 -38.33
N PRO A 579 16.20 11.41 -38.64
CA PRO A 579 16.54 10.15 -39.30
C PRO A 579 16.04 8.95 -38.48
N PRO A 580 15.57 7.86 -39.13
CA PRO A 580 15.04 6.68 -38.43
C PRO A 580 16.11 5.89 -37.66
N ASN A 581 17.39 6.21 -37.85
CA ASN A 581 18.50 5.66 -37.09
C ASN A 581 18.98 6.59 -35.94
N LEU A 582 18.28 7.70 -35.68
CA LEU A 582 18.51 8.61 -34.56
C LEU A 582 17.38 8.50 -33.54
N ILE A 583 17.65 7.85 -32.42
CA ILE A 583 16.68 7.57 -31.35
C ILE A 583 17.04 8.42 -30.14
N LEU A 584 16.04 9.07 -29.55
CA LEU A 584 16.21 9.79 -28.29
C LEU A 584 15.84 8.85 -27.14
N LEU A 585 16.71 8.74 -26.14
CA LEU A 585 16.53 7.93 -24.95
C LEU A 585 16.37 8.84 -23.75
N TYR A 586 15.31 8.63 -22.99
CA TYR A 586 15.00 9.37 -21.78
C TYR A 586 14.82 8.45 -20.59
N GLY A 587 15.58 8.64 -19.53
CA GLY A 587 15.33 8.11 -18.20
C GLY A 587 14.77 9.18 -17.27
N LEU A 588 13.76 8.82 -16.49
CA LEU A 588 13.14 9.68 -15.49
C LEU A 588 13.99 9.69 -14.21
N VAL A 589 15.17 10.32 -14.28
CA VAL A 589 16.20 10.25 -13.22
C VAL A 589 16.09 11.35 -12.16
N LYS A 590 15.18 12.31 -12.31
CA LYS A 590 14.97 13.43 -11.38
C LYS A 590 13.84 13.20 -10.38
N ASN A 591 13.53 11.93 -10.09
CA ASN A 591 12.49 11.57 -9.12
C ASN A 591 12.94 11.91 -7.69
N ILE A 592 12.32 12.93 -7.08
CA ILE A 592 12.64 13.37 -5.71
C ILE A 592 11.91 12.58 -4.63
N LEU A 593 10.88 11.81 -4.99
CA LEU A 593 10.04 11.07 -4.03
C LEU A 593 10.66 9.73 -3.66
N SER A 594 11.12 9.01 -4.68
CA SER A 594 11.80 7.72 -4.61
C SER A 594 12.84 7.63 -5.74
N PRO A 595 14.07 8.14 -5.54
CA PRO A 595 15.11 8.22 -6.58
C PRO A 595 15.52 6.87 -7.19
N ASP A 596 15.26 5.77 -6.47
CA ASP A 596 15.49 4.39 -6.88
C ASP A 596 14.41 3.84 -7.82
N LEU A 597 13.24 4.48 -7.90
CA LEU A 597 12.15 4.16 -8.81
C LEU A 597 12.30 4.95 -10.12
N GLN A 598 12.91 4.30 -11.13
CA GLN A 598 13.13 4.87 -12.45
C GLN A 598 12.18 4.26 -13.49
N LEU A 599 11.95 5.01 -14.57
CA LEU A 599 11.46 4.50 -15.84
C LEU A 599 12.31 5.10 -16.95
N SER A 600 12.38 4.43 -18.09
CA SER A 600 12.99 4.98 -19.30
C SER A 600 12.13 4.69 -20.52
N PHE A 601 12.19 5.57 -21.51
CA PHE A 601 11.45 5.42 -22.76
C PHE A 601 12.26 5.88 -23.96
N LEU A 602 11.81 5.44 -25.14
CA LEU A 602 12.39 5.81 -26.43
C LEU A 602 11.45 6.76 -27.18
N VAL A 603 12.04 7.67 -27.94
CA VAL A 603 11.35 8.52 -28.91
C VAL A 603 12.05 8.37 -30.25
N ASN A 604 11.26 8.31 -31.34
CA ASN A 604 11.73 8.04 -32.70
C ASN A 604 12.32 6.64 -32.91
N ALA A 605 11.98 5.67 -32.06
CA ALA A 605 12.33 4.27 -32.29
C ALA A 605 11.53 3.68 -33.47
N PRO A 606 12.14 2.94 -34.41
CA PRO A 606 11.41 2.32 -35.51
C PRO A 606 10.34 1.34 -35.03
N LEU A 607 9.13 1.40 -35.58
CA LEU A 607 8.02 0.51 -35.17
C LEU A 607 8.33 -0.98 -35.37
N GLN A 608 9.14 -1.29 -36.38
CA GLN A 608 9.64 -2.65 -36.64
C GLN A 608 10.53 -3.22 -35.53
N TRP A 609 10.99 -2.41 -34.58
CA TRP A 609 11.76 -2.87 -33.42
C TRP A 609 10.88 -3.36 -32.28
N LEU A 610 9.59 -2.98 -32.25
CA LEU A 610 8.71 -3.31 -31.12
C LEU A 610 8.67 -4.82 -30.81
N PRO A 611 8.52 -5.74 -31.79
CA PRO A 611 8.55 -7.18 -31.49
C PRO A 611 9.86 -7.62 -30.83
N GLY A 612 11.00 -7.17 -31.33
CA GLY A 612 12.32 -7.50 -30.77
C GLY A 612 12.57 -6.85 -29.40
N LEU A 613 12.00 -5.67 -29.16
CA LEU A 613 12.02 -5.02 -27.84
C LEU A 613 11.16 -5.78 -26.83
N ASP A 614 9.97 -6.25 -27.24
CA ASP A 614 9.09 -7.08 -26.41
C ASP A 614 9.75 -8.41 -26.05
N VAL A 615 10.40 -9.08 -27.02
CA VAL A 615 11.24 -10.26 -26.79
C VAL A 615 12.33 -9.95 -25.77
N GLY A 616 13.09 -8.86 -25.99
CA GLY A 616 14.15 -8.46 -25.09
C GLY A 616 13.66 -8.21 -23.67
N ALA A 617 12.52 -7.53 -23.50
CA ALA A 617 11.92 -7.27 -22.21
C ALA A 617 11.44 -8.55 -21.53
N GLU A 618 10.71 -9.42 -22.23
CA GLU A 618 10.21 -10.68 -21.68
C GLU A 618 11.35 -11.55 -21.13
N LEU A 619 12.48 -11.61 -21.84
CA LEU A 619 13.64 -12.44 -21.49
C LEU A 619 14.62 -11.79 -20.50
N THR A 620 14.47 -10.51 -20.18
CA THR A 620 15.36 -9.77 -19.26
C THR A 620 14.69 -9.46 -17.91
N TYR A 621 13.89 -8.41 -17.84
CA TYR A 621 13.17 -8.01 -16.61
C TYR A 621 11.76 -8.60 -16.54
N SER A 622 11.28 -9.14 -17.66
CA SER A 622 9.91 -9.58 -17.94
C SER A 622 8.87 -8.47 -17.81
N ARG A 623 8.74 -7.83 -16.64
CA ARG A 623 7.78 -6.75 -16.35
C ARG A 623 8.39 -5.67 -15.46
N ILE A 624 7.83 -4.47 -15.59
CA ILE A 624 8.13 -3.32 -14.74
C ILE A 624 7.28 -3.39 -13.47
N ALA A 625 7.84 -2.99 -12.33
CA ALA A 625 7.11 -2.97 -11.07
C ALA A 625 5.89 -2.03 -11.12
N TYR A 626 4.77 -2.50 -10.61
CA TYR A 626 3.51 -1.78 -10.60
C TYR A 626 3.59 -0.48 -9.80
N PRO A 627 4.14 -0.46 -8.56
CA PRO A 627 4.25 0.80 -7.80
C PRO A 627 5.12 1.85 -8.51
N THR A 628 6.15 1.42 -9.25
CA THR A 628 6.98 2.31 -10.09
C THR A 628 6.15 2.99 -11.16
N GLN A 629 5.36 2.22 -11.91
CA GLN A 629 4.52 2.77 -12.97
C GLN A 629 3.41 3.66 -12.41
N LEU A 630 2.78 3.25 -11.31
CA LEU A 630 1.74 4.04 -10.66
C LEU A 630 2.25 5.40 -10.18
N LEU A 631 3.49 5.47 -9.68
CA LEU A 631 4.11 6.73 -9.28
C LEU A 631 4.20 7.70 -10.46
N TYR A 632 4.67 7.24 -11.63
CA TYR A 632 4.78 8.09 -12.81
C TYR A 632 3.44 8.38 -13.46
N GLN A 633 2.48 7.44 -13.45
CA GLN A 633 1.11 7.69 -13.87
C GLN A 633 0.52 8.86 -13.09
N TRP A 634 0.65 8.84 -11.76
CA TRP A 634 0.20 9.94 -10.93
C TRP A 634 0.89 11.26 -11.30
N LEU A 635 2.22 11.28 -11.45
CA LEU A 635 2.95 12.51 -11.81
C LEU A 635 2.47 13.11 -13.14
N PHE A 636 2.19 12.27 -14.15
CA PHE A 636 1.65 12.74 -15.41
C PHE A 636 0.18 13.16 -15.28
N GLU A 637 -0.68 12.40 -14.61
CA GLU A 637 -2.09 12.75 -14.41
C GLU A 637 -2.27 14.09 -13.70
N ASP A 638 -1.50 14.32 -12.65
CA ASP A 638 -1.57 15.56 -11.87
C ASP A 638 -1.24 16.77 -12.75
N LEU A 639 -0.19 16.66 -13.57
CA LEU A 639 0.18 17.69 -14.54
C LEU A 639 -0.88 17.85 -15.65
N MET A 640 -1.45 16.74 -16.12
CA MET A 640 -2.44 16.73 -17.19
C MET A 640 -3.83 17.21 -16.75
N THR A 641 -4.12 17.26 -15.45
CA THR A 641 -5.43 17.68 -14.90
C THR A 641 -5.81 19.09 -15.32
N PHE A 642 -4.84 19.96 -15.56
CA PHE A 642 -5.04 21.36 -15.96
C PHE A 642 -4.62 21.65 -17.41
N ALA A 643 -4.25 20.62 -18.18
CA ALA A 643 -3.82 20.79 -19.55
C ALA A 643 -5.02 21.12 -20.45
N PHE A 644 -4.94 22.23 -21.18
CA PHE A 644 -5.92 22.54 -22.22
C PHE A 644 -5.61 21.73 -23.48
N ASN A 645 -6.64 21.18 -24.12
CA ASN A 645 -6.51 20.57 -25.44
C ASN A 645 -6.32 21.67 -26.49
N GLU A 646 -5.09 22.11 -26.70
CA GLU A 646 -4.77 22.87 -27.91
C GLU A 646 -4.69 21.89 -29.08
N SER A 647 -5.58 22.03 -30.05
CA SER A 647 -5.52 21.25 -31.28
C SER A 647 -4.25 21.65 -32.04
N ALA A 648 -3.18 20.87 -31.90
CA ALA A 648 -1.99 21.04 -32.72
C ALA A 648 -2.38 20.79 -34.18
N GLU A 649 -2.13 21.77 -35.06
CA GLU A 649 -2.23 21.56 -36.50
C GLU A 649 -1.21 20.47 -36.90
N LYS A 650 -1.71 19.41 -37.52
CA LYS A 650 -0.92 18.25 -37.98
C LYS A 650 0.36 18.65 -38.71
N LYS A 651 1.50 18.15 -38.21
CA LYS A 651 2.76 17.75 -38.90
C LYS A 651 3.68 17.24 -37.77
N VAL A 652 4.26 16.04 -37.75
CA VAL A 652 4.96 15.25 -38.77
C VAL A 652 4.57 13.78 -38.59
N SER A 653 4.26 13.06 -39.67
CA SER A 653 4.15 11.60 -39.62
C SER A 653 5.54 11.01 -39.51
N CYS A 654 5.79 10.16 -38.51
CA CYS A 654 6.95 9.27 -38.49
C CYS A 654 7.02 8.59 -39.86
N SER A 655 8.12 8.76 -40.60
CA SER A 655 8.17 8.30 -41.98
C SER A 655 8.10 6.77 -42.00
N ASP A 656 7.14 6.19 -42.74
CA ASP A 656 7.08 4.76 -43.11
C ASP A 656 8.29 4.30 -43.95
N ALA A 657 9.30 5.16 -44.14
CA ALA A 657 10.48 4.92 -44.93
C ALA A 657 11.46 4.01 -44.16
N TYR A 658 11.35 2.72 -44.46
CA TYR A 658 12.23 1.62 -44.11
C TYR A 658 13.71 2.06 -44.01
N SER A 659 14.27 2.10 -42.79
CA SER A 659 15.71 2.27 -42.58
C SER A 659 16.41 0.94 -42.76
N GLY A 660 17.59 0.94 -43.40
CA GLY A 660 18.41 -0.25 -43.62
C GLY A 660 19.02 -0.87 -42.35
N ILE A 661 18.51 -0.54 -41.15
CA ILE A 661 19.01 -1.04 -39.88
C ILE A 661 18.44 -2.45 -39.64
N GLN A 662 19.31 -3.43 -39.81
CA GLN A 662 18.96 -4.82 -39.60
C GLN A 662 18.89 -5.17 -38.10
N VAL A 663 17.71 -5.59 -37.63
CA VAL A 663 17.55 -6.29 -36.34
C VAL A 663 18.48 -7.50 -36.30
N SER A 664 19.11 -7.79 -35.17
CA SER A 664 20.08 -8.89 -35.08
C SER A 664 19.45 -10.25 -35.43
N GLU A 665 20.25 -11.13 -36.05
CA GLU A 665 19.81 -12.47 -36.45
C GLU A 665 19.35 -13.32 -35.26
N LEU A 666 19.99 -13.13 -34.09
CA LEU A 666 19.60 -13.77 -32.84
C LEU A 666 18.15 -13.41 -32.46
N ILE A 667 17.82 -12.12 -32.43
CA ILE A 667 16.47 -11.68 -32.04
C ILE A 667 15.44 -12.17 -33.05
N ARG A 668 15.72 -12.06 -34.36
CA ARG A 668 14.81 -12.60 -35.40
C ARG A 668 14.59 -14.10 -35.26
N SER A 669 15.62 -14.86 -34.88
CA SER A 669 15.49 -16.29 -34.63
C SER A 669 14.60 -16.56 -33.42
N ILE A 670 14.72 -15.76 -32.36
CA ILE A 670 13.90 -15.89 -31.14
C ILE A 670 12.45 -15.47 -31.39
N GLU A 671 12.20 -14.44 -32.20
CA GLU A 671 10.84 -14.03 -32.61
C GLU A 671 10.05 -15.16 -33.29
N GLN A 672 10.73 -16.12 -33.91
CA GLN A 672 10.12 -17.30 -34.54
C GLN A 672 9.85 -18.45 -33.55
N ASP A 673 10.33 -18.34 -32.30
CA ASP A 673 10.06 -19.33 -31.27
C ASP A 673 8.55 -19.41 -30.99
N PRO A 674 7.97 -20.62 -30.81
CA PRO A 674 6.56 -20.79 -30.44
C PRO A 674 6.08 -19.95 -29.25
N VAL A 675 6.98 -19.52 -28.36
CA VAL A 675 6.66 -18.63 -27.23
C VAL A 675 6.17 -17.25 -27.69
N PHE A 676 6.77 -16.72 -28.76
CA PHE A 676 6.56 -15.35 -29.25
C PHE A 676 5.66 -15.26 -30.48
N LEU A 677 5.18 -16.40 -31.00
CA LEU A 677 4.24 -16.41 -32.10
C LEU A 677 2.95 -15.62 -31.74
N PRO A 678 2.36 -14.90 -32.71
CA PRO A 678 1.14 -14.13 -32.49
C PRO A 678 0.01 -14.97 -31.89
N LYS A 679 -0.73 -14.38 -30.95
CA LYS A 679 -1.94 -14.98 -30.38
C LYS A 679 -3.10 -14.89 -31.39
N PRO A 680 -4.05 -15.86 -31.38
CA PRO A 680 -5.13 -15.95 -32.37
C PRO A 680 -6.19 -14.85 -32.24
N VAL A 681 -6.20 -14.16 -31.10
CA VAL A 681 -7.04 -13.01 -30.77
C VAL A 681 -6.21 -12.04 -29.94
N ASP A 682 -6.65 -10.77 -29.89
CA ASP A 682 -6.05 -9.77 -29.00
C ASP A 682 -6.21 -10.20 -27.53
N PRO A 683 -5.11 -10.41 -26.79
CA PRO A 683 -5.17 -10.83 -25.40
C PRO A 683 -5.72 -9.77 -24.43
N GLU A 684 -5.80 -8.51 -24.85
CA GLU A 684 -6.38 -7.40 -24.07
C GLU A 684 -7.88 -7.20 -24.36
N GLY A 685 -8.48 -8.02 -25.24
CA GLY A 685 -9.91 -7.95 -25.55
C GLY A 685 -10.80 -8.21 -24.33
N ALA A 686 -11.81 -7.35 -24.11
CA ALA A 686 -12.66 -7.39 -22.92
C ALA A 686 -13.43 -8.71 -22.68
N ASP A 687 -13.68 -9.50 -23.73
CA ASP A 687 -14.36 -10.81 -23.62
C ASP A 687 -13.40 -12.00 -23.51
N ILE A 688 -12.08 -11.75 -23.47
CA ILE A 688 -11.07 -12.80 -23.44
C ILE A 688 -10.66 -13.12 -22.00
N ILE A 689 -10.70 -14.40 -21.65
CA ILE A 689 -10.14 -14.92 -20.40
C ILE A 689 -8.81 -15.62 -20.69
N ARG A 690 -7.74 -15.10 -20.09
CA ARG A 690 -6.37 -15.61 -20.20
C ARG A 690 -6.18 -16.83 -19.29
N LEU A 691 -6.13 -18.03 -19.87
CA LEU A 691 -5.65 -19.26 -19.24
C LEU A 691 -4.22 -19.61 -19.71
N ASP A 692 -3.60 -18.78 -20.54
CA ASP A 692 -2.22 -18.92 -21.00
C ASP A 692 -1.23 -18.17 -20.10
N TYR A 693 -1.74 -17.29 -19.22
CA TYR A 693 -0.93 -16.42 -18.38
C TYR A 693 -0.85 -16.92 -16.94
N GLY A 694 0.37 -17.12 -16.44
CA GLY A 694 0.63 -17.76 -15.15
C GLY A 694 0.72 -16.79 -13.97
N GLU A 695 -0.08 -15.72 -13.94
CA GLU A 695 -0.11 -14.75 -12.84
C GLU A 695 -1.30 -15.01 -11.90
N PHE A 696 -1.05 -14.99 -10.60
CA PHE A 696 -2.08 -15.36 -9.63
C PHE A 696 -2.97 -14.15 -9.30
N GLU A 697 -4.18 -14.13 -9.88
CA GLU A 697 -5.19 -13.08 -9.68
C GLU A 697 -5.87 -13.24 -8.30
N ALA A 698 -5.14 -12.90 -7.25
CA ALA A 698 -5.62 -12.92 -5.87
C ALA A 698 -5.06 -11.73 -5.08
N PRO A 699 -5.74 -11.27 -4.02
CA PRO A 699 -5.18 -10.24 -3.17
C PRO A 699 -3.95 -10.77 -2.43
N PRO A 700 -2.88 -9.97 -2.31
CA PRO A 700 -1.67 -10.32 -1.55
C PRO A 700 -1.95 -10.35 -0.03
N PRO A 701 -1.05 -10.92 0.79
CA PRO A 701 -1.16 -10.87 2.24
C PRO A 701 -1.15 -9.44 2.79
N ASP A 702 -1.95 -9.16 3.82
CA ASP A 702 -2.05 -7.84 4.44
C ASP A 702 -0.69 -7.32 4.92
N ILE A 703 0.16 -8.17 5.49
CA ILE A 703 1.52 -7.80 5.92
C ILE A 703 2.38 -7.28 4.76
N LEU A 704 2.23 -7.83 3.55
CA LEU A 704 2.94 -7.36 2.37
C LEU A 704 2.46 -5.96 1.99
N VAL A 705 1.13 -5.75 1.96
CA VAL A 705 0.52 -4.45 1.63
C VAL A 705 0.88 -3.38 2.66
N LYS A 706 0.81 -3.71 3.96
CA LYS A 706 1.22 -2.82 5.05
C LYS A 706 2.67 -2.39 4.88
N SER A 707 3.54 -3.34 4.52
CA SER A 707 4.97 -3.11 4.40
C SER A 707 5.35 -2.41 3.10
N LEU A 708 4.54 -2.55 2.04
CA LEU A 708 4.62 -1.72 0.85
C LEU A 708 4.38 -0.24 1.19
N PHE A 709 3.30 0.08 1.92
CA PHE A 709 3.07 1.47 2.35
C PHE A 709 4.21 1.98 3.23
N LYS A 710 4.71 1.16 4.17
CA LYS A 710 5.90 1.51 4.97
C LYS A 710 7.13 1.80 4.11
N GLY A 711 7.29 1.10 2.99
CA GLY A 711 8.29 1.38 1.95
C GLY A 711 8.35 2.82 1.48
N PHE A 712 7.19 3.49 1.47
CA PHE A 712 7.05 4.89 1.06
C PHE A 712 6.89 5.86 2.23
N ILE A 713 6.75 5.37 3.46
CA ILE A 713 6.59 6.18 4.69
C ILE A 713 7.93 6.30 5.42
N ASP A 714 8.59 5.18 5.63
CA ASP A 714 9.84 5.08 6.38
C ASP A 714 11.01 5.66 5.58
N GLU A 715 12.02 6.15 6.28
CA GLU A 715 13.25 6.58 5.63
C GLU A 715 14.01 5.38 5.05
N GLU A 716 14.53 5.55 3.83
CA GLU A 716 15.34 4.55 3.16
C GLU A 716 16.68 4.39 3.90
N THR A 717 17.01 3.15 4.26
CA THR A 717 18.26 2.83 4.95
C THR A 717 19.12 1.95 4.05
N ALA A 718 20.39 2.33 3.83
CA ALA A 718 21.33 1.58 3.00
C ALA A 718 21.56 0.12 3.48
N VAL A 719 21.25 -0.19 4.73
CA VAL A 719 21.35 -1.56 5.31
C VAL A 719 20.16 -2.46 4.95
N LEU A 720 19.09 -1.93 4.35
CA LEU A 720 17.88 -2.68 4.08
C LEU A 720 18.10 -3.95 3.22
N PRO A 721 18.88 -3.92 2.13
CA PRO A 721 19.14 -5.15 1.35
C PRO A 721 19.73 -6.28 2.21
N GLN A 722 20.60 -5.96 3.17
CA GLN A 722 21.19 -6.93 4.09
C GLN A 722 20.15 -7.50 5.06
N ILE A 723 19.27 -6.64 5.59
CA ILE A 723 18.13 -7.06 6.42
C ILE A 723 17.23 -8.01 5.62
N VAL A 724 16.92 -7.69 4.36
CA VAL A 724 16.10 -8.58 3.52
C VAL A 724 16.79 -9.90 3.24
N GLN A 725 18.10 -9.91 2.97
CA GLN A 725 18.87 -11.14 2.82
C GLN A 725 18.78 -12.02 4.08
N GLU A 726 18.79 -11.43 5.28
CA GLU A 726 18.55 -12.14 6.53
C GLU A 726 17.13 -12.72 6.61
N ARG A 727 16.10 -11.94 6.26
CA ARG A 727 14.71 -12.42 6.25
C ARG A 727 14.49 -13.57 5.28
N VAL A 728 15.01 -13.44 4.06
CA VAL A 728 14.97 -14.48 3.03
C VAL A 728 15.73 -15.72 3.49
N CYS A 729 16.90 -15.55 4.11
CA CYS A 729 17.66 -16.67 4.67
C CYS A 729 16.83 -17.43 5.72
N SER A 730 16.16 -16.74 6.64
CA SER A 730 15.27 -17.35 7.62
C SER A 730 14.09 -18.06 6.94
N TYR A 731 13.44 -17.43 5.96
CA TYR A 731 12.37 -18.03 5.17
C TYR A 731 12.81 -19.34 4.51
N VAL A 732 13.94 -19.35 3.82
CA VAL A 732 14.43 -20.53 3.10
C VAL A 732 14.86 -21.63 4.08
N ASN A 733 15.55 -21.28 5.17
CA ASN A 733 15.91 -22.24 6.23
C ASN A 733 14.66 -22.87 6.86
N PHE A 734 13.61 -22.07 7.12
CA PHE A 734 12.36 -22.55 7.71
C PHE A 734 11.60 -23.47 6.74
N THR A 735 11.41 -23.04 5.50
CA THR A 735 10.52 -23.72 4.55
C THR A 735 11.19 -24.88 3.81
N ARG A 736 12.49 -24.77 3.52
CA ARG A 736 13.25 -25.79 2.79
C ARG A 736 14.14 -26.64 3.69
N HIS A 737 14.25 -26.28 4.98
CA HIS A 737 15.11 -26.97 5.95
C HIS A 737 16.56 -27.07 5.50
N VAL A 738 17.05 -26.00 4.88
CA VAL A 738 18.46 -25.87 4.48
C VAL A 738 19.24 -25.13 5.57
N GLY A 739 20.56 -25.32 5.61
CA GLY A 739 21.46 -24.60 6.51
C GLY A 739 22.25 -23.51 5.77
N THR A 740 21.59 -22.43 5.33
CA THR A 740 22.22 -21.35 4.57
C THR A 740 22.52 -20.10 5.39
N THR A 741 23.21 -19.13 4.77
CA THR A 741 23.55 -17.83 5.35
C THR A 741 23.10 -16.68 4.44
N PRO A 742 22.87 -15.47 4.99
CA PRO A 742 22.40 -14.31 4.21
C PRO A 742 23.32 -13.93 3.05
N ARG A 743 24.64 -14.16 3.17
CA ARG A 743 25.64 -13.81 2.13
C ARG A 743 25.50 -14.60 0.84
N ARG A 744 24.75 -15.71 0.84
CA ARG A 744 24.48 -16.53 -0.34
C ARG A 744 23.22 -16.14 -1.08
N VAL A 745 22.45 -15.19 -0.55
CA VAL A 745 21.19 -14.70 -1.11
C VAL A 745 21.46 -13.51 -2.01
N VAL A 746 21.09 -13.63 -3.29
CA VAL A 746 21.11 -12.54 -4.28
C VAL A 746 19.68 -12.04 -4.45
N LEU A 747 19.49 -10.72 -4.46
CA LEU A 747 18.18 -10.09 -4.63
C LEU A 747 18.10 -9.46 -6.04
N ALA A 748 16.95 -9.57 -6.70
CA ALA A 748 16.73 -8.97 -8.01
C ALA A 748 15.26 -8.60 -8.24
N GLN A 749 15.02 -7.78 -9.28
CA GLN A 749 13.69 -7.33 -9.66
C GLN A 749 12.89 -8.44 -10.38
N GLY A 750 12.55 -9.50 -9.65
CA GLY A 750 11.96 -10.72 -10.18
C GLY A 750 13.01 -11.79 -10.50
N VAL A 751 12.55 -12.96 -10.98
CA VAL A 751 13.43 -14.13 -11.20
C VAL A 751 14.13 -14.15 -12.56
N PHE A 752 13.58 -13.49 -13.59
CA PHE A 752 14.18 -13.47 -14.93
C PHE A 752 15.57 -12.80 -14.97
N PRO A 753 15.81 -11.66 -14.28
CA PRO A 753 17.16 -11.09 -14.19
C PRO A 753 18.18 -12.07 -13.57
N LEU A 754 17.74 -12.91 -12.64
CA LEU A 754 18.59 -13.93 -12.00
C LEU A 754 18.95 -15.07 -12.96
N PHE A 755 18.06 -15.41 -13.90
CA PHE A 755 18.34 -16.39 -14.94
C PHE A 755 19.47 -15.93 -15.86
N GLY A 756 19.37 -14.70 -16.37
CA GLY A 756 20.41 -14.10 -17.19
C GLY A 756 21.74 -13.94 -16.46
N ALA A 757 21.70 -13.43 -15.23
CA ALA A 757 22.88 -13.27 -14.38
C ALA A 757 23.59 -14.60 -14.11
N PHE A 758 22.82 -15.68 -13.89
CA PHE A 758 23.37 -17.03 -13.73
C PHE A 758 24.09 -17.51 -14.99
N VAL A 759 23.47 -17.39 -16.17
CA VAL A 759 24.09 -17.83 -17.43
C VAL A 759 25.39 -17.06 -17.70
N GLN A 760 25.40 -15.75 -17.46
CA GLN A 760 26.58 -14.91 -17.65
C GLN A 760 27.70 -15.26 -16.68
N ALA A 761 27.39 -15.45 -15.39
CA ALA A 761 28.39 -15.88 -14.40
C ALA A 761 28.94 -17.28 -14.72
N MET A 762 28.09 -18.22 -15.12
CA MET A 762 28.52 -19.55 -15.58
C MET A 762 29.46 -19.46 -16.78
N LYS A 763 29.13 -18.64 -17.78
CA LYS A 763 29.97 -18.40 -18.96
C LYS A 763 31.31 -17.80 -18.58
N ALA A 764 31.33 -16.83 -17.67
CA ALA A 764 32.56 -16.21 -17.18
C ALA A 764 33.48 -17.24 -16.51
N ARG A 765 32.93 -18.13 -15.66
CA ARG A 765 33.71 -19.17 -14.99
C ARG A 765 34.18 -20.30 -15.90
N LEU A 766 33.36 -20.70 -16.87
CA LEU A 766 33.70 -21.77 -17.80
C LEU A 766 34.64 -21.31 -18.91
N GLY A 767 34.69 -20.00 -19.20
CA GLY A 767 35.40 -19.45 -20.37
C GLY A 767 34.76 -19.83 -21.71
N ARG A 768 33.56 -20.40 -21.69
CA ARG A 768 32.77 -20.83 -22.87
C ARG A 768 31.27 -20.82 -22.54
N ALA A 769 30.43 -20.95 -23.56
CA ALA A 769 28.99 -21.13 -23.38
C ALA A 769 28.70 -22.36 -22.49
N PRO A 770 27.82 -22.25 -21.47
CA PRO A 770 27.39 -23.39 -20.68
C PRO A 770 26.45 -24.29 -21.48
N VAL A 771 26.60 -25.60 -21.36
CA VAL A 771 25.68 -26.61 -21.92
C VAL A 771 24.59 -26.90 -20.89
N VAL A 772 23.36 -26.48 -21.18
CA VAL A 772 22.23 -26.53 -20.24
C VAL A 772 21.23 -27.60 -20.71
N GLY A 773 21.01 -28.62 -19.88
CA GLY A 773 19.99 -29.63 -20.09
C GLY A 773 18.62 -29.12 -19.64
N LEU A 774 17.65 -29.14 -20.55
CA LEU A 774 16.28 -28.71 -20.30
C LEU A 774 15.30 -29.84 -20.69
N PRO A 775 14.49 -30.38 -19.75
CA PRO A 775 13.48 -31.38 -20.10
C PRO A 775 12.45 -30.85 -21.09
N SER A 776 12.02 -31.66 -22.06
CA SER A 776 10.80 -31.35 -22.81
C SER A 776 9.64 -31.21 -21.84
N GLY A 777 8.73 -30.26 -22.07
CA GLY A 777 7.76 -29.86 -21.06
C GLY A 777 8.33 -29.06 -19.90
N SER A 778 9.22 -28.12 -20.22
CA SER A 778 9.67 -27.05 -19.33
C SER A 778 8.96 -25.73 -19.64
N TYR A 779 9.15 -24.71 -18.79
CA TYR A 779 8.56 -23.39 -18.99
C TYR A 779 9.03 -22.78 -20.32
N GLY A 780 8.08 -22.48 -21.21
CA GLY A 780 8.36 -22.08 -22.60
C GLY A 780 9.43 -21.00 -22.76
N PRO A 781 9.35 -19.85 -22.05
CA PRO A 781 10.35 -18.78 -22.14
C PRO A 781 11.79 -19.18 -21.79
N LEU A 782 12.01 -20.31 -21.09
CA LEU A 782 13.38 -20.76 -20.77
C LEU A 782 14.19 -21.10 -22.02
N TYR A 783 13.56 -21.68 -23.05
CA TYR A 783 14.24 -22.05 -24.30
C TYR A 783 14.87 -20.82 -24.98
N PRO A 784 14.10 -19.80 -25.40
CA PRO A 784 14.68 -18.60 -26.00
C PRO A 784 15.50 -17.76 -25.01
N MET A 785 15.23 -17.81 -23.70
CA MET A 785 16.03 -17.09 -22.69
C MET A 785 17.46 -17.63 -22.64
N LEU A 786 17.64 -18.94 -22.60
CA LEU A 786 18.97 -19.56 -22.58
C LEU A 786 19.77 -19.19 -23.83
N ASP A 787 19.12 -19.23 -25.00
CA ASP A 787 19.74 -18.84 -26.27
C ASP A 787 20.07 -17.34 -26.30
N TYR A 788 19.17 -16.49 -25.77
CA TYR A 788 19.38 -15.03 -25.66
C TYR A 788 20.63 -14.68 -24.86
N TYR A 789 20.93 -15.41 -23.78
CA TYR A 789 22.16 -15.23 -22.98
C TYR A 789 23.36 -16.06 -23.47
N GLY A 790 23.21 -16.79 -24.58
CA GLY A 790 24.30 -17.52 -25.24
C GLY A 790 24.68 -18.84 -24.57
N ALA A 791 23.74 -19.49 -23.88
CA ALA A 791 23.89 -20.89 -23.46
C ALA A 791 23.63 -21.85 -24.63
N GLN A 792 24.18 -23.06 -24.55
CA GLN A 792 23.85 -24.15 -25.47
C GLN A 792 22.77 -25.03 -24.84
N THR A 793 21.55 -24.93 -25.34
CA THR A 793 20.41 -25.70 -24.82
C THR A 793 20.41 -27.13 -25.38
N VAL A 794 20.32 -28.12 -24.49
CA VAL A 794 20.14 -29.54 -24.85
C VAL A 794 18.78 -29.99 -24.33
N GLU A 795 17.84 -30.23 -25.24
CA GLU A 795 16.52 -30.75 -24.87
C GLU A 795 16.60 -32.22 -24.47
N ILE A 796 16.17 -32.53 -23.24
CA ILE A 796 16.06 -33.89 -22.71
C ILE A 796 14.63 -34.37 -22.95
N LYS A 797 14.43 -35.23 -23.94
CA LYS A 797 13.09 -35.71 -24.29
C LYS A 797 12.45 -36.47 -23.12
N THR A 798 11.28 -36.02 -22.70
CA THR A 798 10.37 -36.63 -21.72
C THR A 798 9.02 -36.92 -22.40
N SER A 799 8.00 -37.34 -21.65
CA SER A 799 6.71 -37.72 -22.23
C SER A 799 5.52 -37.39 -21.32
N PRO A 800 4.29 -37.26 -21.89
CA PRO A 800 3.07 -37.04 -21.11
C PRO A 800 2.84 -38.10 -20.02
N GLU A 801 3.18 -39.37 -20.27
CA GLU A 801 2.98 -40.48 -19.32
C GLU A 801 3.85 -40.35 -18.06
N LYS A 802 4.90 -39.52 -18.12
CA LYS A 802 5.75 -39.16 -16.98
C LYS A 802 5.43 -37.75 -16.45
N ALA A 803 4.33 -37.13 -16.87
CA ALA A 803 4.00 -35.73 -16.63
C ALA A 803 5.13 -34.75 -17.00
N TYR A 804 5.89 -35.10 -18.05
CA TYR A 804 7.07 -34.36 -18.51
C TYR A 804 8.21 -34.26 -17.48
N LEU A 805 8.21 -35.12 -16.46
CA LEU A 805 9.29 -35.20 -15.49
C LEU A 805 10.41 -36.11 -16.03
N LEU A 806 11.65 -35.61 -16.01
CA LEU A 806 12.80 -36.42 -16.35
C LEU A 806 13.06 -37.52 -15.30
N SER A 807 13.81 -38.54 -15.68
CA SER A 807 14.33 -39.56 -14.77
C SER A 807 15.85 -39.62 -14.83
N SER A 808 16.48 -40.22 -13.81
CA SER A 808 17.92 -40.45 -13.83
C SER A 808 18.39 -41.33 -15.01
N ARG A 809 17.51 -42.21 -15.53
CA ARG A 809 17.80 -43.00 -16.74
C ARG A 809 17.86 -42.14 -18.00
N ASP A 810 17.05 -41.08 -18.08
CA ASP A 810 17.09 -40.15 -19.21
C ASP A 810 18.44 -39.41 -19.23
N LEU A 811 18.95 -39.00 -18.05
CA LEU A 811 20.30 -38.42 -17.91
C LEU A 811 21.41 -39.42 -18.25
N GLN A 812 21.28 -40.67 -17.80
CA GLN A 812 22.25 -41.71 -18.14
C GLN A 812 22.29 -41.95 -19.66
N THR A 813 21.13 -41.99 -20.32
CA THR A 813 21.03 -42.18 -21.77
C THR A 813 21.67 -41.03 -22.52
N LEU A 814 21.47 -39.79 -22.04
CA LEU A 814 22.11 -38.60 -22.60
C LEU A 814 23.64 -38.63 -22.44
N LYS A 815 24.13 -39.11 -21.30
CA LYS A 815 25.57 -39.33 -21.10
C LYS A 815 26.11 -40.43 -22.02
N GLU A 816 25.38 -41.53 -22.17
CA GLU A 816 25.71 -42.65 -23.07
C GLU A 816 25.78 -42.21 -24.55
N SER A 817 25.05 -41.15 -24.95
CA SER A 817 25.14 -40.55 -26.30
C SER A 817 26.31 -39.57 -26.49
N GLY A 818 27.14 -39.35 -25.45
CA GLY A 818 28.32 -38.52 -25.51
C GLY A 818 28.10 -37.04 -25.16
N VAL A 819 26.89 -36.65 -24.75
CA VAL A 819 26.60 -35.28 -24.33
C VAL A 819 27.04 -35.06 -22.88
N LYS A 820 27.83 -34.01 -22.65
CA LYS A 820 28.24 -33.56 -21.31
C LYS A 820 27.53 -32.26 -20.95
N LEU A 821 26.67 -32.32 -19.94
CA LEU A 821 25.99 -31.14 -19.40
C LEU A 821 26.87 -30.40 -18.40
N ASP A 822 26.76 -29.07 -18.35
CA ASP A 822 27.30 -28.25 -17.27
C ASP A 822 26.20 -27.95 -16.23
N VAL A 823 24.95 -27.79 -16.69
CA VAL A 823 23.79 -27.45 -15.85
C VAL A 823 22.60 -28.32 -16.23
N LEU A 824 21.83 -28.79 -15.26
CA LEU A 824 20.48 -29.32 -15.42
C LEU A 824 19.48 -28.33 -14.85
N TRP A 825 18.51 -27.90 -15.66
CA TRP A 825 17.42 -27.03 -15.21
C TRP A 825 16.24 -27.86 -14.71
N ILE A 826 15.76 -27.56 -13.51
CA ILE A 826 14.61 -28.23 -12.89
C ILE A 826 13.66 -27.16 -12.36
N THR A 827 12.40 -27.19 -12.77
CA THR A 827 11.32 -26.40 -12.16
C THR A 827 10.47 -27.33 -11.28
N GLN A 828 10.17 -26.93 -10.04
CA GLN A 828 9.46 -27.76 -9.07
C GLN A 828 8.44 -26.93 -8.28
N PRO A 829 7.14 -27.24 -8.36
CA PRO A 829 6.48 -28.17 -9.30
C PRO A 829 6.71 -27.77 -10.76
N ASN A 830 6.75 -28.76 -11.65
CA ASN A 830 7.11 -28.54 -13.05
C ASN A 830 6.09 -27.68 -13.79
N ASN A 831 6.51 -26.55 -14.34
CA ASN A 831 5.75 -25.76 -15.30
C ASN A 831 6.06 -26.28 -16.71
N PRO A 832 5.12 -26.94 -17.42
CA PRO A 832 3.68 -26.69 -17.38
C PRO A 832 2.78 -27.77 -16.76
N SER A 833 3.32 -28.90 -16.25
CA SER A 833 2.49 -30.04 -15.82
C SER A 833 1.80 -29.89 -14.47
N GLY A 834 2.31 -29.06 -13.57
CA GLY A 834 1.76 -28.88 -12.22
C GLY A 834 2.08 -30.03 -11.29
N VAL A 835 3.10 -30.83 -11.62
CA VAL A 835 3.46 -32.06 -10.89
C VAL A 835 4.82 -31.90 -10.22
N PHE A 836 4.91 -32.35 -8.98
CA PHE A 836 6.18 -32.48 -8.27
C PHE A 836 6.87 -33.79 -8.63
N PHE A 837 8.19 -33.77 -8.72
CA PHE A 837 8.97 -35.01 -8.70
C PHE A 837 8.67 -35.85 -7.45
N ASP A 838 8.60 -37.16 -7.66
CA ASP A 838 8.67 -38.13 -6.58
C ASP A 838 10.00 -37.96 -5.81
N PRO A 839 9.97 -37.96 -4.47
CA PRO A 839 11.13 -37.83 -3.59
C PRO A 839 12.36 -38.66 -3.99
N GLU A 840 12.15 -39.96 -4.18
CA GLU A 840 13.22 -40.92 -4.45
C GLU A 840 13.74 -40.79 -5.88
N LYS A 841 12.86 -40.49 -6.83
CA LYS A 841 13.26 -40.19 -8.21
C LYS A 841 14.11 -38.92 -8.26
N LEU A 842 13.71 -37.87 -7.55
CA LEU A 842 14.44 -36.61 -7.50
C LEU A 842 15.81 -36.79 -6.82
N ARG A 843 15.89 -37.56 -5.73
CA ARG A 843 17.16 -37.88 -5.07
C ARG A 843 18.15 -38.51 -6.03
N LYS A 844 17.72 -39.50 -6.84
CA LYS A 844 18.57 -40.14 -7.86
C LYS A 844 19.04 -39.17 -8.95
N ILE A 845 18.22 -38.17 -9.30
CA ILE A 845 18.62 -37.13 -10.25
C ILE A 845 19.71 -36.24 -9.65
N VAL A 846 19.52 -35.81 -8.39
CA VAL A 846 20.50 -34.98 -7.67
C VAL A 846 21.83 -35.73 -7.49
N GLU A 847 21.78 -37.01 -7.09
CA GLU A 847 22.95 -37.89 -6.97
C GLU A 847 23.68 -38.02 -8.31
N HIS A 848 22.96 -38.28 -9.39
CA HIS A 848 23.54 -38.34 -10.74
C HIS A 848 24.24 -37.04 -11.12
N CYS A 849 23.61 -35.88 -10.90
CA CYS A 849 24.22 -34.59 -11.22
C CYS A 849 25.51 -34.38 -10.43
N HIS A 850 25.49 -34.71 -9.14
CA HIS A 850 26.65 -34.60 -8.27
C HIS A 850 27.82 -35.49 -8.72
N GLU A 851 27.56 -36.77 -8.99
CA GLU A 851 28.56 -37.75 -9.46
C GLU A 851 29.19 -37.34 -10.81
N ASN A 852 28.48 -36.53 -11.60
CA ASN A 852 28.88 -36.15 -12.95
C ASN A 852 29.31 -34.68 -13.08
N ASP A 853 29.54 -33.97 -11.97
CA ASP A 853 30.03 -32.59 -11.97
C ASP A 853 29.02 -31.57 -12.58
N ILE A 854 27.72 -31.91 -12.60
CA ILE A 854 26.64 -31.11 -13.19
C ILE A 854 26.03 -30.20 -12.12
N TYR A 855 25.90 -28.90 -12.43
CA TYR A 855 25.15 -27.95 -11.60
C TYR A 855 23.64 -28.15 -11.77
N ILE A 856 22.85 -27.88 -10.72
CA ILE A 856 21.39 -27.88 -10.81
C ILE A 856 20.91 -26.45 -10.64
N PHE A 857 20.13 -25.97 -11.61
CA PHE A 857 19.34 -24.77 -11.47
C PHE A 857 17.92 -25.16 -11.05
N SER A 858 17.57 -24.89 -9.79
CA SER A 858 16.30 -25.27 -9.16
C SER A 858 15.35 -24.06 -9.12
N ASP A 859 14.40 -24.01 -10.04
CA ASP A 859 13.31 -23.04 -10.03
C ASP A 859 12.17 -23.53 -9.12
N GLU A 860 12.08 -22.95 -7.91
CA GLU A 860 11.14 -23.34 -6.86
C GLU A 860 10.07 -22.28 -6.59
N ILE A 861 9.82 -21.38 -7.55
CA ILE A 861 8.88 -20.25 -7.41
C ILE A 861 7.43 -20.66 -7.04
N PHE A 862 7.05 -21.92 -7.32
CA PHE A 862 5.73 -22.49 -7.06
C PHE A 862 5.68 -23.40 -5.82
N PHE A 863 6.78 -23.55 -5.08
CA PHE A 863 6.89 -24.57 -4.03
C PHE A 863 5.80 -24.51 -2.96
N LEU A 864 5.45 -23.32 -2.46
CA LEU A 864 4.43 -23.18 -1.41
C LEU A 864 3.01 -23.46 -1.90
N LEU A 865 2.82 -23.61 -3.21
CA LEU A 865 1.53 -23.85 -3.86
C LEU A 865 1.29 -25.33 -4.16
N SER A 866 1.76 -26.24 -3.30
CA SER A 866 1.43 -27.66 -3.35
C SER A 866 0.06 -27.94 -2.74
N ASP A 867 -0.67 -28.92 -3.28
CA ASP A 867 -2.02 -29.26 -2.79
C ASP A 867 -2.01 -29.88 -1.40
N HIS A 868 -0.99 -30.68 -1.13
CA HIS A 868 -0.69 -31.20 0.20
C HIS A 868 0.55 -30.51 0.74
N ARG A 869 0.72 -30.42 2.07
CA ARG A 869 2.01 -30.02 2.65
C ARG A 869 3.06 -31.08 2.30
N LEU A 870 3.67 -30.95 1.13
CA LEU A 870 4.80 -31.75 0.71
C LEU A 870 6.02 -31.23 1.44
N GLY A 871 6.21 -31.71 2.66
CA GLY A 871 7.43 -31.48 3.39
C GLY A 871 8.59 -32.11 2.62
N ARG A 872 9.53 -31.27 2.17
CA ARG A 872 10.94 -31.62 1.95
C ARG A 872 11.34 -32.31 0.64
N TRP A 873 10.70 -32.00 -0.49
CA TRP A 873 11.00 -32.69 -1.77
C TRP A 873 11.26 -31.75 -2.97
N THR A 874 12.25 -30.88 -2.84
CA THR A 874 12.85 -30.10 -3.92
C THR A 874 14.34 -30.44 -4.06
N PRO A 875 15.00 -30.07 -5.18
CA PRO A 875 16.46 -30.22 -5.28
C PRO A 875 17.18 -29.56 -4.10
N SER A 876 16.75 -28.36 -3.70
CA SER A 876 17.36 -27.66 -2.56
C SER A 876 17.13 -28.37 -1.23
N SER A 877 15.93 -28.93 -0.97
CA SER A 877 15.64 -29.60 0.30
C SER A 877 16.24 -31.00 0.41
N LEU A 878 16.25 -31.80 -0.66
CA LEU A 878 16.84 -33.15 -0.70
C LEU A 878 18.34 -33.14 -0.42
N SER A 879 18.94 -31.98 -0.60
CA SER A 879 20.32 -31.76 -0.22
C SER A 879 20.58 -31.93 1.29
N THR A 880 19.53 -31.92 2.15
CA THR A 880 19.37 -32.14 3.63
C THR A 880 20.56 -32.07 4.63
N ALA A 881 21.81 -32.00 4.18
CA ALA A 881 23.01 -31.56 4.88
C ALA A 881 23.74 -30.36 4.18
N SER A 882 23.28 -29.90 3.02
CA SER A 882 24.13 -29.29 1.98
C SER A 882 23.99 -27.77 1.79
N PHE A 883 24.37 -27.00 2.81
CA PHE A 883 25.06 -25.71 2.60
C PHE A 883 26.14 -25.46 3.65
N SER A 884 26.06 -26.12 4.81
CA SER A 884 27.08 -26.09 5.86
C SER A 884 27.98 -27.34 5.94
N GLN A 885 27.52 -28.59 5.63
CA GLN A 885 28.35 -29.81 5.80
C GLN A 885 27.94 -31.09 4.95
N GLY A 886 27.17 -30.98 3.87
CA GLY A 886 26.63 -32.15 3.11
C GLY A 886 27.38 -32.50 1.83
N PRO A 887 27.24 -33.73 1.26
CA PRO A 887 28.00 -34.15 0.07
C PRO A 887 27.65 -33.32 -1.19
N PHE A 888 26.44 -32.78 -1.30
CA PHE A 888 25.96 -32.07 -2.50
C PHE A 888 26.26 -30.54 -2.54
N GLN A 889 27.04 -30.02 -1.57
CA GLN A 889 27.15 -28.60 -1.17
C GLN A 889 27.44 -27.57 -2.27
N SER A 890 28.11 -27.93 -3.36
CA SER A 890 28.73 -26.95 -4.25
C SER A 890 28.00 -26.67 -5.56
N ARG A 891 26.78 -27.22 -5.79
CA ARG A 891 26.23 -27.30 -7.16
C ARG A 891 24.78 -26.91 -7.37
N ILE A 892 24.05 -26.48 -6.35
CA ILE A 892 22.62 -26.14 -6.50
C ILE A 892 22.42 -24.62 -6.38
N PHE A 893 21.85 -24.04 -7.43
CA PHE A 893 21.25 -22.71 -7.40
C PHE A 893 19.74 -22.88 -7.20
N MET A 894 19.15 -22.08 -6.32
CA MET A 894 17.71 -22.12 -6.06
C MET A 894 17.13 -20.74 -6.23
N VAL A 895 16.04 -20.61 -6.99
CA VAL A 895 15.29 -19.35 -7.10
C VAL A 895 13.89 -19.48 -6.54
N ASP A 896 13.39 -18.38 -5.98
CA ASP A 896 12.02 -18.20 -5.52
C ASP A 896 11.74 -16.70 -5.40
N GLY A 897 10.54 -16.33 -4.98
CA GLY A 897 10.11 -14.95 -4.85
C GLY A 897 8.64 -14.83 -4.48
N VAL A 898 8.13 -13.60 -4.54
CA VAL A 898 6.76 -13.33 -4.08
C VAL A 898 5.69 -13.44 -5.15
N ALA A 899 6.10 -13.54 -6.42
CA ALA A 899 5.22 -13.44 -7.55
C ALA A 899 4.05 -14.44 -7.49
N LYS A 900 4.34 -15.71 -7.18
CA LYS A 900 3.37 -16.80 -7.29
C LYS A 900 2.78 -17.16 -5.93
N SER A 901 3.59 -17.56 -4.97
CA SER A 901 3.11 -17.99 -3.64
C SER A 901 2.30 -16.92 -2.89
N PHE A 902 2.55 -15.63 -3.17
CA PHE A 902 1.92 -14.51 -2.47
C PHE A 902 1.15 -13.56 -3.40
N ALA A 903 0.79 -14.01 -4.62
CA ALA A 903 0.01 -13.24 -5.59
C ALA A 903 0.49 -11.79 -5.79
N SER A 904 1.81 -11.63 -5.89
CA SER A 904 2.49 -10.33 -5.86
C SER A 904 3.43 -10.16 -7.06
N GLY A 905 3.08 -10.69 -8.23
CA GLY A 905 3.91 -10.59 -9.43
C GLY A 905 4.24 -9.15 -9.80
N GLY A 906 3.27 -8.23 -9.64
CA GLY A 906 3.42 -6.79 -9.87
C GLY A 906 4.52 -6.11 -9.04
N MET A 907 4.98 -6.72 -7.95
CA MET A 907 6.08 -6.17 -7.14
C MET A 907 7.46 -6.35 -7.76
N ARG A 908 7.61 -7.34 -8.66
CA ARG A 908 8.89 -7.72 -9.26
C ARG A 908 9.97 -7.95 -8.21
N LEU A 909 9.75 -8.85 -7.26
CA LEU A 909 10.76 -9.19 -6.26
C LEU A 909 11.04 -10.70 -6.31
N GLY A 910 12.30 -11.07 -6.59
CA GLY A 910 12.77 -12.46 -6.70
C GLY A 910 14.21 -12.62 -6.21
N PHE A 911 14.54 -13.76 -5.62
CA PHE A 911 15.86 -14.01 -5.04
C PHE A 911 16.47 -15.32 -5.55
N MET A 912 17.79 -15.42 -5.46
CA MET A 912 18.54 -16.64 -5.69
C MET A 912 19.36 -17.00 -4.46
N LEU A 913 19.25 -18.25 -4.02
CA LEU A 913 20.22 -18.87 -3.13
C LEU A 913 21.31 -19.55 -3.97
N THR A 914 22.57 -19.22 -3.68
CA THR A 914 23.74 -19.70 -4.43
C THR A 914 24.56 -20.74 -3.64
N PRO A 915 25.38 -21.57 -4.32
CA PRO A 915 26.27 -22.54 -3.66
C PRO A 915 27.31 -21.91 -2.71
N SER A 916 27.75 -20.68 -2.98
CA SER A 916 28.79 -20.00 -2.19
C SER A 916 28.69 -18.49 -2.29
N ASP A 917 29.26 -17.80 -1.29
CA ASP A 917 29.32 -16.34 -1.24
C ASP A 917 30.00 -15.74 -2.49
N ALA A 918 31.00 -16.43 -3.04
CA ALA A 918 31.67 -16.02 -4.28
C ALA A 918 30.72 -16.07 -5.50
N TRP A 919 29.83 -17.08 -5.56
CA TRP A 919 28.78 -17.12 -6.58
C TRP A 919 27.78 -15.99 -6.39
N ALA A 920 27.36 -15.71 -5.15
CA ALA A 920 26.45 -14.61 -4.86
C ALA A 920 27.01 -13.26 -5.31
N GLN A 921 28.27 -12.96 -4.99
CA GLN A 921 28.94 -11.72 -5.39
C GLN A 921 29.02 -11.57 -6.92
N GLU A 922 29.39 -12.63 -7.62
CA GLU A 922 29.50 -12.62 -9.07
C GLU A 922 28.14 -12.46 -9.75
N ILE A 923 27.12 -13.20 -9.32
CA ILE A 923 25.75 -13.08 -9.87
C ILE A 923 25.17 -11.69 -9.59
N GLN A 924 25.36 -11.14 -8.38
CA GLN A 924 24.91 -9.79 -8.04
C GLN A 924 25.56 -8.72 -8.93
N SER A 925 26.78 -8.94 -9.45
CA SER A 925 27.45 -7.99 -10.37
C SER A 925 26.76 -7.86 -11.74
N TYR A 926 25.91 -8.82 -12.11
CA TYR A 926 25.16 -8.83 -13.36
C TYR A 926 23.69 -8.36 -13.21
N THR A 927 23.23 -8.08 -12.00
CA THR A 927 21.84 -7.68 -11.76
C THR A 927 21.74 -6.54 -10.73
N PRO A 928 20.94 -5.50 -10.99
CA PRO A 928 20.76 -4.42 -10.03
C PRO A 928 20.03 -4.90 -8.78
N VAL A 929 20.35 -4.30 -7.64
CA VAL A 929 19.58 -4.49 -6.40
C VAL A 929 18.19 -3.86 -6.59
N PRO A 930 17.11 -4.50 -6.13
CA PRO A 930 15.77 -3.91 -6.20
C PRO A 930 15.68 -2.57 -5.46
N PRO A 931 14.76 -1.68 -5.88
CA PRO A 931 14.49 -0.43 -5.17
C PRO A 931 14.22 -0.64 -3.68
N LEU A 932 14.82 0.20 -2.84
CA LEU A 932 14.69 0.17 -1.38
C LEU A 932 13.23 0.32 -0.93
N SER A 933 12.48 1.18 -1.62
CA SER A 933 11.04 1.39 -1.38
C SER A 933 10.23 0.09 -1.54
N LEU A 934 10.62 -0.79 -2.46
CA LEU A 934 9.95 -2.09 -2.67
C LEU A 934 10.49 -3.20 -1.76
N LEU A 935 11.77 -3.14 -1.37
CA LEU A 935 12.38 -4.11 -0.46
C LEU A 935 11.73 -4.16 0.93
N ARG A 936 11.11 -3.06 1.39
CA ARG A 936 10.36 -3.07 2.66
C ARG A 936 9.18 -4.04 2.63
N ALA A 937 8.53 -4.24 1.48
CA ALA A 937 7.47 -5.23 1.34
C ALA A 937 7.98 -6.66 1.61
N TRP A 938 9.21 -6.95 1.19
CA TRP A 938 9.90 -8.20 1.47
C TRP A 938 10.33 -8.38 2.92
N ASP A 939 10.89 -7.34 3.54
CA ASP A 939 11.24 -7.38 4.97
C ASP A 939 10.01 -7.75 5.81
N GLY A 940 8.89 -7.06 5.59
CA GLY A 940 7.64 -7.33 6.28
C GLY A 940 7.10 -8.74 6.07
N LEU A 941 6.97 -9.19 4.81
CA LEU A 941 6.48 -10.52 4.51
C LEU A 941 7.36 -11.62 5.12
N TYR A 942 8.68 -11.56 4.89
CA TYR A 942 9.59 -12.63 5.31
C TYR A 942 9.98 -12.55 6.79
N SER A 943 9.67 -11.43 7.48
CA SER A 943 9.76 -11.36 8.94
C SER A 943 8.90 -12.42 9.66
N ALA A 944 7.87 -12.93 8.98
CA ALA A 944 7.02 -14.03 9.44
C ALA A 944 7.81 -15.30 9.81
N PHE A 945 8.99 -15.50 9.23
CA PHE A 945 9.77 -16.74 9.36
C PHE A 945 10.99 -16.60 10.28
N LEU A 946 11.05 -15.53 11.09
CA LEU A 946 12.10 -15.34 12.08
C LEU A 946 11.86 -16.19 13.33
N ASP A 947 12.92 -16.69 13.95
CA ASP A 947 12.79 -17.41 15.24
C ASP A 947 12.36 -16.49 16.39
N ARG A 948 12.77 -15.21 16.33
CA ARG A 948 12.44 -14.15 17.31
C ARG A 948 12.62 -12.76 16.71
N SER A 949 11.80 -11.80 17.14
CA SER A 949 12.07 -10.38 16.88
C SER A 949 13.24 -9.92 17.76
N LEU A 950 14.24 -9.27 17.17
CA LEU A 950 15.44 -8.78 17.87
C LEU A 950 15.11 -7.84 19.04
N ASN A 951 13.97 -7.14 18.97
CA ASN A 951 13.58 -6.10 19.93
C ASN A 951 12.15 -6.26 20.48
N HIS A 952 11.49 -7.41 20.32
CA HIS A 952 10.08 -7.63 20.69
C HIS A 952 9.05 -6.66 20.08
N MET A 953 9.45 -5.78 19.16
CA MET A 953 8.57 -4.79 18.51
C MET A 953 7.58 -5.41 17.50
N LEU A 954 7.79 -6.66 17.12
CA LEU A 954 6.98 -7.34 16.11
C LEU A 954 6.59 -8.72 16.65
N ASP A 955 5.29 -8.99 16.71
CA ASP A 955 4.75 -10.29 17.08
C ASP A 955 4.88 -11.25 15.89
N VAL A 956 6.04 -11.89 15.80
CA VAL A 956 6.38 -12.81 14.71
C VAL A 956 5.37 -13.96 14.63
N THR A 957 4.84 -14.43 15.76
CA THR A 957 3.83 -15.50 15.79
C THR A 957 2.54 -15.05 15.12
N LYS A 958 2.08 -13.83 15.40
CA LYS A 958 0.90 -13.26 14.74
C LYS A 958 1.10 -13.13 13.23
N VAL A 959 2.25 -12.59 12.80
CA VAL A 959 2.56 -12.43 11.37
C VAL A 959 2.71 -13.77 10.67
N PHE A 960 3.35 -14.76 11.31
CA PHE A 960 3.43 -16.13 10.81
C PHE A 960 2.04 -16.75 10.61
N ASN A 961 1.16 -16.62 11.60
CA ASN A 961 -0.20 -17.15 11.51
C ASN A 961 -1.00 -16.48 10.39
N GLU A 962 -0.86 -15.17 10.19
CA GLU A 962 -1.46 -14.44 9.07
C GLU A 962 -1.01 -15.04 7.72
N VAL A 963 0.31 -15.17 7.52
CA VAL A 963 0.90 -15.70 6.29
C VAL A 963 0.54 -17.18 6.06
N GLU A 964 0.54 -18.01 7.10
CA GLU A 964 0.21 -19.43 6.97
C GLU A 964 -1.28 -19.63 6.65
N ASN A 965 -2.18 -18.90 7.29
CA ASN A 965 -3.61 -18.92 6.97
C ASN A 965 -3.86 -18.52 5.52
N TYR A 966 -3.21 -17.44 5.07
CA TYR A 966 -3.25 -17.00 3.68
C TYR A 966 -2.83 -18.13 2.72
N LEU A 967 -1.66 -18.75 2.96
CA LEU A 967 -1.15 -19.83 2.10
C LEU A 967 -2.06 -21.06 2.11
N MET A 968 -2.65 -21.40 3.27
CA MET A 968 -3.63 -22.49 3.38
C MET A 968 -4.88 -22.23 2.54
N GLU A 969 -5.45 -21.03 2.61
CA GLU A 969 -6.61 -20.64 1.80
C GLU A 969 -6.31 -20.67 0.30
N ARG A 970 -5.15 -20.13 -0.12
CA ARG A 970 -4.72 -20.14 -1.52
C ARG A 970 -4.52 -21.54 -2.07
N ARG A 971 -3.81 -22.41 -1.33
CA ARG A 971 -3.63 -23.83 -1.70
C ARG A 971 -4.96 -24.54 -1.86
N ARG A 972 -5.89 -24.34 -0.90
CA ARG A 972 -7.22 -24.96 -0.95
C ARG A 972 -8.01 -24.52 -2.18
N SER A 973 -8.05 -23.22 -2.47
CA SER A 973 -8.73 -22.67 -3.65
C SER A 973 -8.14 -23.23 -4.94
N LEU A 974 -6.82 -23.22 -5.10
CA LEU A 974 -6.14 -23.76 -6.28
C LEU A 974 -6.38 -25.25 -6.46
N SER A 975 -6.31 -26.04 -5.38
CA SER A 975 -6.58 -27.48 -5.40
C SER A 975 -8.01 -27.77 -5.87
N GLN A 976 -9.01 -27.05 -5.33
CA GLN A 976 -10.41 -27.20 -5.75
C GLN A 976 -10.62 -26.85 -7.22
N LYS A 977 -10.00 -25.75 -7.71
CA LYS A 977 -10.08 -25.34 -9.12
C LYS A 977 -9.43 -26.37 -10.05
N ARG A 978 -8.27 -26.90 -9.66
CA ARG A 978 -7.59 -27.96 -10.42
C ARG A 978 -8.43 -29.21 -10.53
N GLU A 979 -9.00 -29.70 -9.43
CA GLU A 979 -9.84 -30.90 -9.42
C GLU A 979 -11.09 -30.74 -10.30
N GLN A 980 -11.73 -29.56 -10.27
CA GLN A 980 -12.87 -29.27 -11.15
C GLN A 980 -12.48 -29.35 -12.63
N LEU A 981 -11.36 -28.73 -13.02
CA LEU A 981 -10.88 -28.77 -14.40
C LEU A 981 -10.44 -30.17 -14.82
N LEU A 982 -9.70 -30.89 -13.99
CA LEU A 982 -9.30 -32.27 -14.27
C LEU A 982 -10.51 -33.20 -14.42
N ALA A 983 -11.51 -33.08 -13.55
CA ALA A 983 -12.74 -33.86 -13.65
C ALA A 983 -13.50 -33.57 -14.96
N LEU A 984 -13.58 -32.29 -15.36
CA LEU A 984 -14.18 -31.89 -16.63
C LEU A 984 -13.41 -32.45 -17.84
N LEU A 985 -12.08 -32.33 -17.86
CA LEU A 985 -11.25 -32.85 -18.95
C LEU A 985 -11.34 -34.38 -19.05
N ARG A 986 -11.33 -35.08 -17.90
CA ARG A 986 -11.46 -36.55 -17.81
C ARG A 986 -12.78 -37.05 -18.37
N GLN A 987 -13.88 -36.30 -18.20
CA GLN A 987 -15.19 -36.64 -18.78
C GLN A 987 -15.14 -36.81 -20.31
N TYR A 988 -14.19 -36.14 -20.98
CA TYR A 988 -14.00 -36.19 -22.43
C TYR A 988 -12.70 -36.90 -22.86
N GLY A 989 -11.96 -37.52 -21.93
CA GLY A 989 -10.68 -38.17 -22.19
C GLY A 989 -9.55 -37.20 -22.59
N LEU A 990 -9.63 -35.94 -22.16
CA LEU A 990 -8.72 -34.85 -22.51
C LEU A 990 -7.77 -34.46 -21.36
N ASP A 991 -7.82 -35.17 -20.23
CA ASP A 991 -6.90 -34.96 -19.12
C ASP A 991 -5.48 -35.47 -19.43
N ASP A 992 -4.54 -35.14 -18.56
CA ASP A 992 -3.14 -35.54 -18.70
C ASP A 992 -2.88 -37.04 -18.46
N GLY A 993 -3.88 -37.77 -17.93
CA GLY A 993 -3.81 -39.20 -17.66
C GLY A 993 -2.81 -39.58 -16.55
N TYR A 994 -2.23 -38.60 -15.84
CA TYR A 994 -1.21 -38.83 -14.82
C TYR A 994 -1.82 -38.75 -13.41
N ASP A 995 -2.15 -39.90 -12.82
CA ASP A 995 -2.72 -39.94 -11.48
C ASP A 995 -1.63 -39.83 -10.40
N THR A 996 -1.66 -38.75 -9.62
CA THR A 996 -0.68 -38.49 -8.57
C THR A 996 -1.22 -37.57 -7.48
N PRO A 997 -0.89 -37.82 -6.19
CA PRO A 997 -1.17 -36.87 -5.13
C PRO A 997 -0.19 -35.69 -5.12
N TYR A 998 0.90 -35.72 -5.90
CA TYR A 998 1.96 -34.73 -5.84
C TYR A 998 1.75 -33.56 -6.81
N ARG A 999 0.61 -32.87 -6.71
CA ARG A 999 0.25 -31.72 -7.58
C ARG A 999 0.42 -30.38 -6.88
N GLY A 1000 0.59 -29.33 -7.68
CA GLY A 1000 0.68 -27.95 -7.22
C GLY A 1000 0.83 -26.94 -8.35
N GLY A 1001 1.29 -25.73 -8.01
CA GLY A 1001 1.45 -24.64 -8.95
C GLY A 1001 0.12 -24.06 -9.42
N LEU A 1002 0.17 -23.34 -10.55
CA LEU A 1002 -0.96 -22.56 -11.07
C LEU A 1002 -1.56 -23.13 -12.36
N PHE A 1003 -1.06 -24.28 -12.81
CA PHE A 1003 -1.29 -24.83 -14.15
C PHE A 1003 -1.53 -26.33 -14.13
N LEU A 1004 -2.16 -26.81 -15.20
CA LEU A 1004 -2.33 -28.21 -15.54
C LEU A 1004 -2.21 -28.38 -17.07
N LEU A 1005 -2.08 -29.63 -17.50
CA LEU A 1005 -2.09 -29.97 -18.91
C LEU A 1005 -3.41 -30.65 -19.33
N GLY A 1006 -3.80 -30.42 -20.57
CA GLY A 1006 -4.89 -31.16 -21.22
C GLY A 1006 -4.64 -31.32 -22.72
N LYS A 1007 -5.21 -32.35 -23.33
CA LYS A 1007 -5.09 -32.68 -24.76
C LYS A 1007 -5.91 -31.74 -25.64
N LEU A 1008 -5.52 -30.47 -25.64
CA LEU A 1008 -6.24 -29.35 -26.25
C LEU A 1008 -5.35 -28.51 -27.18
N SER A 1009 -4.15 -28.99 -27.53
CA SER A 1009 -3.19 -28.22 -28.36
C SER A 1009 -3.79 -27.84 -29.72
N ASP A 1010 -4.51 -28.76 -30.35
CA ASP A 1010 -5.23 -28.54 -31.62
C ASP A 1010 -6.50 -27.67 -31.47
N GLN A 1011 -6.92 -27.39 -30.23
CA GLN A 1011 -8.07 -26.57 -29.89
C GLN A 1011 -7.70 -25.13 -29.53
N PHE A 1012 -6.42 -24.75 -29.56
CA PHE A 1012 -5.93 -23.44 -29.17
C PHE A 1012 -6.65 -22.28 -29.88
N GLU A 1013 -6.76 -22.29 -31.22
CA GLU A 1013 -7.47 -21.21 -31.92
C GLU A 1013 -9.00 -21.26 -31.75
N PRO A 1014 -9.68 -22.42 -31.88
CA PRO A 1014 -11.12 -22.49 -31.67
C PRO A 1014 -11.54 -22.06 -30.25
N LEU A 1015 -10.80 -22.44 -29.21
CA LEU A 1015 -11.08 -22.01 -27.84
C LEU A 1015 -11.00 -20.49 -27.70
N ALA A 1016 -9.99 -19.87 -28.32
CA ALA A 1016 -9.82 -18.43 -28.28
C ALA A 1016 -10.96 -17.70 -29.02
N LYS A 1017 -11.28 -18.13 -30.24
CA LYS A 1017 -12.24 -17.45 -31.12
C LYS A 1017 -13.70 -17.74 -30.78
N GLU A 1018 -14.03 -18.97 -30.37
CA GLU A 1018 -15.42 -19.41 -30.15
C GLU A 1018 -15.84 -19.35 -28.66
N ALA A 1019 -14.91 -19.59 -27.75
CA ALA A 1019 -15.17 -19.61 -26.30
C ALA A 1019 -14.55 -18.43 -25.54
N GLY A 1020 -13.75 -17.60 -26.19
CA GLY A 1020 -13.05 -16.49 -25.54
C GLY A 1020 -12.03 -16.96 -24.50
N LEU A 1021 -11.42 -18.14 -24.68
CA LEU A 1021 -10.44 -18.72 -23.76
C LEU A 1021 -9.08 -18.86 -24.45
N LEU A 1022 -8.07 -18.13 -23.96
CA LEU A 1022 -6.70 -18.24 -24.43
C LEU A 1022 -5.92 -19.26 -23.59
N ILE A 1023 -5.26 -20.24 -24.23
CA ILE A 1023 -4.41 -21.26 -23.60
C ILE A 1023 -3.01 -21.25 -24.24
N ASN A 1024 -2.01 -21.95 -23.69
CA ASN A 1024 -0.74 -22.15 -24.42
C ASN A 1024 -0.73 -23.53 -25.10
N PRO A 1025 -0.53 -23.60 -26.43
CA PRO A 1025 -0.51 -24.88 -27.14
C PRO A 1025 0.78 -25.66 -26.85
N GLY A 1026 0.82 -26.94 -27.19
CA GLY A 1026 1.96 -27.82 -26.89
C GLY A 1026 3.32 -27.35 -27.41
N PRO A 1027 3.45 -26.76 -28.62
CA PRO A 1027 4.70 -26.18 -29.08
C PRO A 1027 5.29 -25.12 -28.14
N TRP A 1028 4.45 -24.39 -27.37
CA TRP A 1028 4.92 -23.38 -26.43
C TRP A 1028 5.81 -23.99 -25.32
N GLY A 1029 5.42 -25.15 -24.77
CA GLY A 1029 6.15 -25.85 -23.70
C GLY A 1029 6.97 -27.06 -24.16
N ARG A 1030 6.91 -27.38 -25.47
CA ARG A 1030 7.47 -28.61 -26.08
C ARG A 1030 6.79 -29.84 -25.47
N CYS A 1031 5.46 -29.77 -25.38
CA CYS A 1031 4.57 -30.79 -24.81
C CYS A 1031 3.67 -31.45 -25.86
N ASP A 1032 4.12 -31.59 -27.10
CA ASP A 1032 3.40 -32.29 -28.17
C ASP A 1032 1.91 -31.88 -28.32
N ASP A 1033 0.97 -32.78 -28.05
CA ASP A 1033 -0.48 -32.59 -28.16
C ASP A 1033 -1.12 -31.96 -26.90
N MET A 1034 -0.33 -31.70 -25.87
CA MET A 1034 -0.80 -31.18 -24.58
C MET A 1034 -0.71 -29.65 -24.55
N ALA A 1035 -1.81 -28.99 -24.23
CA ALA A 1035 -1.86 -27.56 -23.96
C ALA A 1035 -1.79 -27.28 -22.46
N ARG A 1036 -1.17 -26.16 -22.09
CA ARG A 1036 -1.14 -25.65 -20.71
C ARG A 1036 -2.34 -24.74 -20.47
N LEU A 1037 -3.02 -25.00 -19.35
CA LEU A 1037 -4.08 -24.16 -18.81
C LEU A 1037 -3.66 -23.67 -17.42
N CYS A 1038 -3.63 -22.35 -17.25
CA CYS A 1038 -3.51 -21.67 -15.97
C CYS A 1038 -4.91 -21.42 -15.41
N PHE A 1039 -5.09 -21.67 -14.11
CA PHE A 1039 -6.40 -21.56 -13.44
C PHE A 1039 -6.38 -20.67 -12.20
N CYS A 1040 -5.33 -19.86 -12.07
CA CYS A 1040 -5.09 -18.94 -10.97
C CYS A 1040 -5.85 -17.61 -11.12
N LEU A 1041 -7.13 -17.71 -11.46
CA LEU A 1041 -8.05 -16.59 -11.67
C LEU A 1041 -8.85 -16.29 -10.39
N GLU A 1042 -9.43 -15.09 -10.30
CA GLU A 1042 -10.49 -14.79 -9.32
C GLU A 1042 -11.67 -15.77 -9.47
N ASP A 1043 -12.39 -16.07 -8.39
CA ASP A 1043 -13.42 -17.11 -8.35
C ASP A 1043 -14.53 -16.92 -9.40
N GLU A 1044 -15.02 -15.69 -9.60
CA GLU A 1044 -16.06 -15.40 -10.59
C GLU A 1044 -15.56 -15.60 -12.04
N LYS A 1045 -14.36 -15.08 -12.33
CA LYS A 1045 -13.70 -15.23 -13.63
C LYS A 1045 -13.35 -16.70 -13.93
N PHE A 1046 -12.92 -17.45 -12.92
CA PHE A 1046 -12.71 -18.90 -13.03
C PHE A 1046 -14.01 -19.61 -13.36
N GLN A 1047 -15.11 -19.30 -12.67
CA GLN A 1047 -16.40 -19.95 -12.93
C GLN A 1047 -16.91 -19.66 -14.35
N THR A 1048 -16.74 -18.43 -14.83
CA THR A 1048 -17.05 -18.08 -16.22
C THR A 1048 -16.18 -18.86 -17.20
N ALA A 1049 -14.87 -18.97 -16.95
CA ALA A 1049 -13.96 -19.74 -17.78
C ALA A 1049 -14.34 -21.24 -17.82
N TYR A 1050 -14.68 -21.80 -16.65
CA TYR A 1050 -15.10 -23.19 -16.50
C TYR A 1050 -16.37 -23.48 -17.30
N GLU A 1051 -17.41 -22.65 -17.19
CA GLU A 1051 -18.66 -22.85 -17.94
C GLU A 1051 -18.46 -22.66 -19.46
N ARG A 1052 -17.63 -21.70 -19.87
CA ARG A 1052 -17.25 -21.52 -21.29
C ARG A 1052 -16.54 -22.78 -21.83
N LEU A 1053 -15.56 -23.30 -21.09
CA LEU A 1053 -14.83 -24.51 -21.46
C LEU A 1053 -15.78 -25.71 -21.52
N LYS A 1054 -16.60 -25.92 -20.50
CA LYS A 1054 -17.59 -27.01 -20.44
C LYS A 1054 -18.56 -26.96 -21.61
N LYS A 1055 -19.10 -25.79 -21.94
CA LYS A 1055 -19.99 -25.60 -23.10
C LYS A 1055 -19.26 -25.95 -24.40
N PHE A 1056 -18.06 -25.43 -24.61
CA PHE A 1056 -17.23 -25.72 -25.78
C PHE A 1056 -16.96 -27.24 -25.92
N LEU A 1057 -16.52 -27.89 -24.84
CA LEU A 1057 -16.24 -29.33 -24.84
C LEU A 1057 -17.50 -30.15 -25.12
N SER A 1058 -18.63 -29.78 -24.53
CA SER A 1058 -19.91 -30.46 -24.79
C SER A 1058 -20.33 -30.36 -26.26
N ALA A 1059 -20.15 -29.20 -26.90
CA ALA A 1059 -20.50 -29.02 -28.31
C ALA A 1059 -19.56 -29.81 -29.23
N LYS A 1060 -18.26 -29.83 -28.92
CA LYS A 1060 -17.22 -30.39 -29.79
C LYS A 1060 -16.99 -31.89 -29.63
N PHE A 1061 -17.21 -32.43 -28.42
CA PHE A 1061 -16.85 -33.81 -28.07
C PHE A 1061 -18.04 -34.67 -27.61
N ALA A 1062 -19.30 -34.19 -27.68
CA ALA A 1062 -20.50 -34.92 -27.26
C ALA A 1062 -20.70 -36.33 -27.87
N GLY A 1063 -20.03 -36.65 -28.99
CA GLY A 1063 -20.12 -37.95 -29.68
C GLY A 1063 -18.98 -38.94 -29.41
N LYS A 1064 -17.97 -38.60 -28.59
CA LYS A 1064 -16.83 -39.46 -28.25
C LYS A 1064 -16.92 -40.07 -26.83
N LYS A 1065 -18.15 -40.29 -26.34
CA LYS A 1065 -18.40 -40.89 -25.01
C LYS A 1065 -17.94 -42.34 -24.92
#